data_AF-A0A7C4JV55-F1
#
_entry.id   AF-A0A7C4JV55-F1
#
_cell.length_a   1.000
_cell.length_b   1.000
_cell.length_c   1.000
_cell.angle_alpha   90.00
_cell.angle_beta   90.00
_cell.angle_gamma   90.00
#
_symmetry.space_group_name_H-M   'P 1'
#
loop_
_entity.id
_entity.type
_entity.pdbx_description
1 polymer ?
#
loop_
_entity_poly.entity_id
_entity_poly.type
_entity_poly.pdbx_seq_one_letter_code
_entity_poly.pdbx_strand_id
1 'polypeptide(L)'
;MRLFRLLPFLGGLFVGGGLPAQQMPYFNQHQWVPRLFNPAAQGADGQGMLAAAYRLQFQQLPAEARPNTYLLHADLSGLMPERIGVGVQASTDLAHLLRQTQVTGFFAYQLINAEHWRLALGVGAGVRSYQFNLNANRLGNAVDVGLFQGTVNRLRFDGGPGLFAERRWRSGSTLAVDAAAAQLFTSELNLAQDGSDQLGYRTAPHVLINTRYRHQLHALAIEPALMVRAGGSVKRAFDLNLNAYFLPEDRLMAGIGLRSHGGGARFVLGLAPWSVLRLTACAEFHRALGATYEFGASVALARRTYLPRIEESPLSPAPVNLLRGEQEAVSALRQAFELSAGLLRQRQADLSALLSLAESDPTPQRQAMTADTCVLLLAQSEAELQQMRQALRALALLEQQAQNTVRTVSEGGGSISPETRAALRDIERQVAEINSQTEASAATHQRLTEHCAAIRPQRKENDCVRLGDGECVQALFMQALRQAPGLPPSLLPLRTFVFPGAAAVTYHFADDEEDYVLGSTKIALAQHIVQQIRRMQEQGLVLDNITLVTELQEDRSTLTYEPGVTYDGFLGDSPLVYSLVDNETAAVMTQTRTLPADASLNLETLAALKIAAWRSFLLAQGIPAGRVLLQVRYNHADNNYRQETKVVVKFRS
;
A
#
# COMPACT_ATOMS: atom_id res chain seq x y z
N MET A 1 37.70 -46.20 16.44
CA MET A 1 36.38 -46.61 16.96
C MET A 1 36.25 -46.26 18.44
N ARG A 2 35.78 -45.05 18.78
CA ARG A 2 35.23 -44.68 20.11
C ARG A 2 34.29 -43.49 19.92
N LEU A 3 33.11 -43.74 19.36
CA LEU A 3 32.07 -42.73 19.14
C LEU A 3 30.72 -43.30 19.60
N PHE A 4 30.56 -43.58 20.91
CA PHE A 4 29.31 -44.15 21.44
C PHE A 4 29.08 -43.88 22.94
N ARG A 5 29.43 -42.68 23.45
CA ARG A 5 29.19 -42.32 24.87
C ARG A 5 28.74 -40.88 25.12
N LEU A 6 28.00 -40.26 24.19
CA LEU A 6 27.35 -38.95 24.42
C LEU A 6 25.87 -38.95 23.95
N LEU A 7 25.13 -40.00 24.31
CA LEU A 7 23.66 -40.04 24.33
C LEU A 7 23.31 -40.59 25.72
N PRO A 8 23.02 -39.74 26.72
CA PRO A 8 21.68 -39.18 26.86
C PRO A 8 21.67 -37.79 27.56
N PHE A 9 21.51 -36.71 26.80
CA PHE A 9 21.11 -35.40 27.36
C PHE A 9 20.09 -34.65 26.47
N LEU A 10 19.48 -35.38 25.52
CA LEU A 10 18.54 -34.87 24.52
C LEU A 10 17.08 -35.29 24.80
N GLY A 11 16.78 -35.70 26.04
CA GLY A 11 15.53 -36.39 26.40
C GLY A 11 14.61 -35.66 27.40
N GLY A 12 14.79 -34.36 27.67
CA GLY A 12 13.98 -33.72 28.71
C GLY A 12 14.00 -32.21 28.69
N LEU A 13 13.35 -31.59 27.70
CA LEU A 13 12.87 -30.22 27.84
C LEU A 13 11.54 -30.03 27.09
N PHE A 14 10.51 -30.78 27.51
CA PHE A 14 9.13 -30.50 27.16
C PHE A 14 8.53 -29.58 28.23
N VAL A 15 8.76 -28.27 28.08
CA VAL A 15 8.05 -27.26 28.89
C VAL A 15 6.76 -26.89 28.15
N GLY A 16 5.63 -27.24 28.75
CA GLY A 16 4.30 -26.82 28.30
C GLY A 16 4.10 -25.34 28.56
N GLY A 17 3.87 -24.57 27.49
CA GLY A 17 3.43 -23.19 27.56
C GLY A 17 2.38 -22.95 26.48
N GLY A 18 1.31 -22.23 26.82
CA GLY A 18 0.26 -21.84 25.88
C GLY A 18 0.85 -21.12 24.66
N LEU A 19 0.26 -21.36 23.48
CA LEU A 19 0.72 -20.83 22.20
C LEU A 19 0.15 -19.40 22.01
N PRO A 20 0.94 -18.32 22.10
CA PRO A 20 0.48 -17.03 21.62
C PRO A 20 0.29 -17.08 20.09
N ALA A 21 -0.80 -16.47 19.61
CA ALA A 21 -1.09 -16.32 18.19
C ALA A 21 0.02 -15.51 17.48
N GLN A 22 0.41 -15.93 16.28
CA GLN A 22 1.41 -15.21 15.47
C GLN A 22 0.73 -14.09 14.69
N GLN A 23 1.22 -12.86 14.85
CA GLN A 23 0.67 -11.67 14.19
C GLN A 23 1.15 -11.48 12.75
N MET A 24 2.27 -12.12 12.37
CA MET A 24 2.79 -12.07 11.00
C MET A 24 3.25 -13.44 10.52
N PRO A 25 3.04 -13.76 9.23
CA PRO A 25 3.66 -14.92 8.62
C PRO A 25 5.17 -14.68 8.48
N TYR A 26 5.98 -15.43 9.24
CA TYR A 26 7.42 -15.43 9.04
C TYR A 26 7.82 -16.59 8.14
N PHE A 27 8.31 -16.28 6.93
CA PHE A 27 8.94 -17.27 6.06
C PHE A 27 10.11 -17.91 6.77
N ASN A 28 10.28 -19.21 6.66
CA ASN A 28 11.46 -19.95 7.05
C ASN A 28 12.71 -19.55 6.26
N GLN A 29 12.51 -18.96 5.08
CA GLN A 29 13.56 -18.54 4.16
C GLN A 29 14.44 -17.38 4.65
N HIS A 30 14.05 -16.69 5.72
CA HIS A 30 14.82 -15.58 6.31
C HIS A 30 16.27 -15.96 6.61
N GLN A 31 16.55 -17.22 6.96
CA GLN A 31 17.87 -17.64 7.44
C GLN A 31 18.92 -17.71 6.33
N TRP A 32 18.52 -18.02 5.10
CA TRP A 32 19.41 -18.10 3.94
C TRP A 32 19.29 -16.90 3.02
N VAL A 33 18.20 -16.14 3.11
CA VAL A 33 18.03 -14.86 2.40
C VAL A 33 17.73 -13.75 3.42
N PRO A 34 18.75 -13.24 4.12
CA PRO A 34 18.57 -12.21 5.16
C PRO A 34 17.89 -10.94 4.66
N ARG A 35 18.04 -10.64 3.36
CA ARG A 35 17.45 -9.49 2.68
C ARG A 35 15.93 -9.47 2.69
N LEU A 36 15.29 -10.61 2.97
CA LEU A 36 13.83 -10.68 3.07
C LEU A 36 13.29 -9.99 4.32
N PHE A 37 14.10 -9.84 5.37
CA PHE A 37 13.63 -9.31 6.66
C PHE A 37 14.52 -8.21 7.26
N ASN A 38 15.80 -8.14 6.87
CA ASN A 38 16.72 -7.12 7.36
C ASN A 38 17.01 -6.09 6.26
N PRO A 39 16.60 -4.82 6.41
CA PRO A 39 16.88 -3.78 5.42
C PRO A 39 18.38 -3.55 5.21
N ALA A 40 19.23 -3.74 6.23
CA ALA A 40 20.67 -3.56 6.11
C ALA A 40 21.38 -4.65 5.29
N ALA A 41 20.70 -5.78 5.03
CA ALA A 41 21.30 -6.87 4.26
C ALA A 41 21.22 -6.65 2.74
N GLN A 42 20.51 -5.61 2.26
CA GLN A 42 20.39 -5.31 0.82
C GLN A 42 21.78 -5.07 0.19
N GLY A 43 22.08 -5.80 -0.90
CA GLY A 43 23.38 -5.71 -1.55
C GLY A 43 24.59 -6.19 -0.73
N ALA A 44 24.39 -6.88 0.40
CA ALA A 44 25.49 -7.31 1.28
C ALA A 44 26.50 -8.28 0.62
N ASP A 45 26.08 -9.01 -0.41
CA ASP A 45 26.90 -9.92 -1.22
C ASP A 45 27.34 -9.31 -2.57
N GLY A 46 27.06 -8.02 -2.77
CA GLY A 46 27.36 -7.28 -4.00
C GLY A 46 26.55 -7.69 -5.23
N GLN A 47 25.47 -8.46 -5.06
CA GLN A 47 24.61 -8.93 -6.16
C GLN A 47 23.22 -8.31 -6.08
N GLY A 48 22.65 -7.96 -7.24
CA GLY A 48 21.20 -7.78 -7.36
C GLY A 48 20.50 -9.12 -7.45
N MET A 49 19.24 -9.20 -7.03
CA MET A 49 18.47 -10.45 -6.99
C MET A 49 16.97 -10.18 -7.17
N LEU A 50 16.30 -10.99 -8.01
CA LEU A 50 14.85 -11.15 -7.95
C LEU A 50 14.53 -12.44 -7.21
N ALA A 51 13.59 -12.42 -6.29
CA ALA A 51 13.14 -13.59 -5.56
C ALA A 51 11.61 -13.64 -5.46
N ALA A 52 11.07 -14.84 -5.57
CA ALA A 52 9.68 -15.15 -5.32
C ALA A 52 9.61 -16.29 -4.31
N ALA A 53 8.68 -16.20 -3.36
CA ALA A 53 8.45 -17.25 -2.38
C ALA A 53 6.95 -17.48 -2.16
N TYR A 54 6.60 -18.75 -1.93
CA TYR A 54 5.26 -19.18 -1.62
C TYR A 54 5.25 -20.06 -0.38
N ARG A 55 4.38 -19.77 0.56
CA ARG A 55 4.26 -20.45 1.85
C ARG A 55 2.85 -20.96 2.07
N LEU A 56 2.75 -22.20 2.52
CA LEU A 56 1.53 -22.95 2.79
C LEU A 56 1.58 -23.44 4.23
N GLN A 57 0.79 -22.85 5.12
CA GLN A 57 0.84 -23.14 6.56
C GLN A 57 -0.25 -24.12 6.97
N PHE A 58 0.06 -24.91 7.99
CA PHE A 58 -0.90 -25.72 8.75
C PHE A 58 -1.78 -26.61 7.87
N GLN A 59 -1.16 -27.45 7.07
CA GLN A 59 -1.82 -28.23 6.01
C GLN A 59 -2.90 -29.23 6.50
N GLN A 60 -2.98 -29.45 7.81
CA GLN A 60 -3.96 -30.30 8.47
C GLN A 60 -5.27 -29.53 8.78
N LEU A 61 -5.28 -28.21 8.62
CA LEU A 61 -6.50 -27.40 8.69
C LEU A 61 -7.31 -27.53 7.39
N PRO A 62 -8.65 -27.34 7.45
CA PRO A 62 -9.50 -27.25 6.26
C PRO A 62 -8.96 -26.23 5.26
N ALA A 63 -9.16 -26.50 3.97
CA ALA A 63 -8.54 -25.74 2.89
C ALA A 63 -8.72 -24.22 3.00
N GLU A 64 -9.89 -23.81 3.49
CA GLU A 64 -10.34 -22.42 3.68
C GLU A 64 -9.91 -21.74 4.98
N ALA A 65 -9.22 -22.46 5.87
CA ALA A 65 -8.60 -21.92 7.08
C ALA A 65 -7.06 -21.94 7.02
N ARG A 66 -6.46 -22.55 5.99
CA ARG A 66 -5.00 -22.63 5.82
C ARG A 66 -4.42 -21.28 5.42
N PRO A 67 -3.51 -20.70 6.21
CA PRO A 67 -2.83 -19.48 5.78
C PRO A 67 -1.90 -19.75 4.61
N ASN A 68 -1.91 -18.88 3.60
CA ASN A 68 -0.91 -18.89 2.55
C ASN A 68 -0.33 -17.50 2.29
N THR A 69 0.96 -17.47 1.97
CA THR A 69 1.71 -16.23 1.83
C THR A 69 2.46 -16.23 0.50
N TYR A 70 2.32 -15.15 -0.25
CA TYR A 70 3.07 -14.86 -1.47
C TYR A 70 4.07 -13.73 -1.17
N LEU A 71 5.28 -13.86 -1.66
CA LEU A 71 6.32 -12.83 -1.53
C LEU A 71 7.05 -12.66 -2.85
N LEU A 72 7.26 -11.41 -3.24
CA LEU A 72 8.12 -10.97 -4.32
C LEU A 72 9.13 -9.97 -3.76
N HIS A 73 10.39 -10.12 -4.11
CA HIS A 73 11.45 -9.25 -3.68
C HIS A 73 12.41 -8.95 -4.83
N ALA A 74 12.75 -7.67 -4.98
CA ALA A 74 13.75 -7.20 -5.92
C ALA A 74 14.83 -6.44 -5.15
N ASP A 75 16.04 -6.96 -5.15
CA ASP A 75 17.25 -6.28 -4.71
C ASP A 75 17.93 -5.69 -5.96
N LEU A 76 17.92 -4.36 -6.05
CA LEU A 76 18.47 -3.58 -7.15
C LEU A 76 19.88 -3.06 -6.83
N SER A 77 20.50 -3.48 -5.72
CA SER A 77 21.80 -2.99 -5.27
C SER A 77 22.93 -3.23 -6.28
N GLY A 78 22.78 -4.23 -7.17
CA GLY A 78 23.70 -4.47 -8.28
C GLY A 78 23.73 -3.34 -9.32
N LEU A 79 22.69 -2.51 -9.38
CA LEU A 79 22.56 -1.34 -10.27
C LEU A 79 22.91 -0.01 -9.58
N MET A 80 23.28 -0.06 -8.28
CA MET A 80 23.52 1.10 -7.44
C MET A 80 25.02 1.25 -7.10
N PRO A 81 25.49 2.45 -6.70
CA PRO A 81 26.86 2.66 -6.23
C PRO A 81 27.29 1.70 -5.12
N GLU A 82 28.60 1.45 -4.99
CA GLU A 82 29.14 0.37 -4.14
C GLU A 82 28.71 0.42 -2.66
N ARG A 83 28.45 1.60 -2.11
CA ARG A 83 28.03 1.74 -0.71
C ARG A 83 26.52 1.71 -0.50
N ILE A 84 25.73 1.68 -1.56
CA ILE A 84 24.28 1.83 -1.51
C ILE A 84 23.63 0.48 -1.84
N GLY A 85 22.69 0.07 -1.02
CA GLY A 85 21.78 -1.03 -1.30
C GLY A 85 20.34 -0.53 -1.40
N VAL A 86 19.60 -0.99 -2.41
CA VAL A 86 18.20 -0.62 -2.62
C VAL A 86 17.41 -1.88 -2.96
N GLY A 87 16.26 -2.06 -2.33
CA GLY A 87 15.35 -3.13 -2.67
C GLY A 87 13.90 -2.77 -2.46
N VAL A 88 13.02 -3.54 -3.08
CA VAL A 88 11.57 -3.47 -2.90
C VAL A 88 11.04 -4.87 -2.62
N GLN A 89 10.03 -4.97 -1.78
CA GLN A 89 9.34 -6.22 -1.50
C GLN A 89 7.84 -6.00 -1.49
N ALA A 90 7.11 -6.91 -2.10
CA ALA A 90 5.67 -7.02 -2.00
C ALA A 90 5.32 -8.38 -1.41
N SER A 91 4.41 -8.42 -0.46
CA SER A 91 3.88 -9.68 0.08
C SER A 91 2.38 -9.62 0.27
N THR A 92 1.74 -10.77 0.19
CA THR A 92 0.32 -10.94 0.50
C THR A 92 0.15 -12.20 1.32
N ASP A 93 -0.43 -12.05 2.50
CA ASP A 93 -0.83 -13.15 3.37
C ASP A 93 -2.34 -13.26 3.36
N LEU A 94 -2.86 -14.47 3.18
CA LEU A 94 -4.27 -14.77 3.33
C LEU A 94 -4.37 -15.74 4.51
N ALA A 95 -4.97 -15.29 5.60
CA ALA A 95 -5.23 -16.07 6.80
C ALA A 95 -6.74 -16.03 7.08
N HIS A 96 -7.45 -17.02 6.55
CA HIS A 96 -8.90 -17.13 6.69
C HIS A 96 -9.66 -15.87 6.21
N LEU A 97 -10.32 -15.12 7.10
CA LEU A 97 -11.05 -13.87 6.77
C LEU A 97 -10.14 -12.66 6.59
N LEU A 98 -8.87 -12.76 7.02
CA LEU A 98 -7.91 -11.67 6.95
C LEU A 98 -7.02 -11.83 5.72
N ARG A 99 -6.96 -10.78 4.90
CA ARG A 99 -5.95 -10.60 3.88
C ARG A 99 -5.05 -9.43 4.28
N GLN A 100 -3.74 -9.67 4.33
CA GLN A 100 -2.75 -8.65 4.61
C GLN A 100 -1.84 -8.48 3.39
N THR A 101 -1.86 -7.31 2.78
CA THR A 101 -0.95 -6.96 1.67
C THR A 101 0.07 -5.94 2.16
N GLN A 102 1.35 -6.12 1.87
CA GLN A 102 2.41 -5.21 2.25
C GLN A 102 3.32 -4.90 1.07
N VAL A 103 3.71 -3.63 0.92
CA VAL A 103 4.74 -3.18 -0.01
C VAL A 103 5.76 -2.37 0.78
N THR A 104 7.04 -2.74 0.71
CA THR A 104 8.12 -2.12 1.49
C THR A 104 9.30 -1.80 0.57
N GLY A 105 9.79 -0.57 0.67
CA GLY A 105 11.09 -0.17 0.13
C GLY A 105 12.18 -0.29 1.19
N PHE A 106 13.36 -0.68 0.77
CA PHE A 106 14.54 -0.85 1.61
C PHE A 106 15.69 -0.01 1.09
N PHE A 107 16.37 0.66 2.01
CA PHE A 107 17.61 1.37 1.76
C PHE A 107 18.68 0.87 2.74
N ALA A 108 19.87 0.57 2.22
CA ALA A 108 21.02 0.17 3.00
C ALA A 108 22.24 1.02 2.65
N TYR A 109 23.05 1.35 3.65
CA TYR A 109 24.32 2.01 3.48
C TYR A 109 25.44 1.19 4.11
N GLN A 110 26.44 0.83 3.31
CA GLN A 110 27.63 0.10 3.76
C GLN A 110 28.62 1.08 4.35
N LEU A 111 28.68 1.11 5.69
CA LEU A 111 29.64 1.91 6.47
C LEU A 111 31.06 1.41 6.24
N ILE A 112 31.22 0.09 6.29
CA ILE A 112 32.49 -0.61 6.09
C ILE A 112 32.25 -1.66 5.02
N ASN A 113 33.02 -1.59 3.93
CA ASN A 113 33.12 -2.67 2.95
C ASN A 113 34.60 -2.94 2.69
N ALA A 114 35.20 -3.71 3.60
CA ALA A 114 36.59 -4.13 3.52
C ALA A 114 36.66 -5.64 3.25
N GLU A 115 37.85 -6.13 2.88
CA GLU A 115 38.09 -7.54 2.58
C GLU A 115 37.67 -8.47 3.75
N HIS A 116 37.98 -8.08 4.99
CA HIS A 116 37.77 -8.89 6.18
C HIS A 116 36.50 -8.52 6.96
N TRP A 117 35.93 -7.34 6.74
CA TRP A 117 34.82 -6.81 7.52
C TRP A 117 33.82 -6.09 6.63
N ARG A 118 32.54 -6.38 6.82
CA ARG A 118 31.42 -5.61 6.29
C ARG A 118 30.52 -5.15 7.41
N LEU A 119 30.11 -3.89 7.35
CA LEU A 119 29.13 -3.29 8.26
C LEU A 119 28.19 -2.42 7.44
N ALA A 120 26.90 -2.66 7.58
CA ALA A 120 25.86 -1.87 6.94
C ALA A 120 24.75 -1.52 7.94
N LEU A 121 24.18 -0.35 7.73
CA LEU A 121 22.94 0.08 8.35
C LEU A 121 21.87 0.15 7.27
N GLY A 122 20.61 -0.07 7.65
CA GLY A 122 19.52 0.05 6.70
C GLY A 122 18.23 0.49 7.36
N VAL A 123 17.32 0.98 6.53
CA VAL A 123 15.96 1.34 6.92
C VAL A 123 14.99 0.77 5.90
N GLY A 124 13.92 0.18 6.40
CA GLY A 124 12.76 -0.21 5.62
C GLY A 124 11.60 0.74 5.90
N ALA A 125 10.87 1.12 4.86
CA ALA A 125 9.63 1.88 4.97
C ALA A 125 8.62 1.37 3.93
N GLY A 126 7.37 1.23 4.33
CA GLY A 126 6.36 0.58 3.52
C GLY A 126 4.94 0.89 3.97
N VAL A 127 4.00 0.39 3.19
CA VAL A 127 2.57 0.44 3.48
C VAL A 127 2.02 -0.97 3.58
N ARG A 128 1.08 -1.14 4.50
CA ARG A 128 0.39 -2.40 4.76
C ARG A 128 -1.11 -2.17 4.75
N SER A 129 -1.82 -2.96 3.96
CA SER A 129 -3.28 -2.98 3.90
C SER A 129 -3.77 -4.24 4.60
N TYR A 130 -4.69 -4.06 5.55
CA TYR A 130 -5.48 -5.13 6.15
C TYR A 130 -6.87 -5.11 5.55
N GLN A 131 -7.30 -6.24 5.00
CA GLN A 131 -8.62 -6.44 4.45
C GLN A 131 -9.30 -7.57 5.24
N PHE A 132 -10.34 -7.24 6.00
CA PHE A 132 -11.19 -8.24 6.66
C PHE A 132 -12.40 -8.49 5.78
N ASN A 133 -12.57 -9.73 5.31
CA ASN A 133 -13.75 -10.14 4.56
C ASN A 133 -14.73 -10.84 5.51
N LEU A 134 -15.65 -10.08 6.08
CA LEU A 134 -16.67 -10.57 7.03
C LEU A 134 -17.92 -11.10 6.29
N ASN A 135 -17.96 -10.97 4.96
CA ASN A 135 -19.05 -11.43 4.09
C ASN A 135 -18.90 -12.90 3.67
N ALA A 136 -17.90 -13.63 4.16
CA ALA A 136 -17.79 -15.05 3.86
C ALA A 136 -18.95 -15.79 4.56
N ASN A 137 -19.74 -16.58 3.81
CA ASN A 137 -20.78 -17.53 4.27
C ASN A 137 -20.26 -18.64 5.22
N ARG A 138 -19.22 -18.36 6.00
CA ARG A 138 -18.36 -19.32 6.70
C ARG A 138 -18.28 -19.07 8.21
N LEU A 139 -18.98 -18.06 8.74
CA LEU A 139 -19.21 -17.93 10.18
C LEU A 139 -20.30 -18.93 10.56
N GLY A 140 -19.90 -20.01 11.24
CA GLY A 140 -20.69 -21.23 11.46
C GLY A 140 -21.93 -21.11 12.37
N ASN A 141 -22.54 -19.94 12.54
CA ASN A 141 -23.79 -19.78 13.26
C ASN A 141 -24.61 -18.58 12.76
N ALA A 142 -25.88 -18.83 12.45
CA ALA A 142 -26.84 -17.84 11.92
C ALA A 142 -27.22 -16.72 12.92
N VAL A 143 -26.78 -16.80 14.17
CA VAL A 143 -27.04 -15.79 15.22
C VAL A 143 -25.95 -14.69 15.24
N ASP A 144 -24.77 -14.92 14.67
CA ASP A 144 -23.66 -13.94 14.60
C ASP A 144 -23.62 -13.12 13.29
N VAL A 145 -24.43 -13.50 12.30
CA VAL A 145 -24.42 -12.92 10.93
C VAL A 145 -24.97 -11.48 10.87
N GLY A 146 -25.59 -11.00 11.97
CA GLY A 146 -26.14 -9.65 12.08
C GLY A 146 -25.16 -8.56 12.52
N LEU A 147 -23.99 -8.92 13.07
CA LEU A 147 -23.08 -7.96 13.71
C LEU A 147 -21.89 -7.52 12.82
N PHE A 148 -21.59 -8.25 11.74
CA PHE A 148 -20.39 -8.00 10.93
C PHE A 148 -20.65 -8.22 9.44
N GLN A 149 -21.10 -7.17 8.74
CA GLN A 149 -21.18 -7.15 7.26
C GLN A 149 -20.23 -6.08 6.70
N GLY A 150 -19.47 -6.44 5.67
CA GLY A 150 -18.59 -5.52 4.94
C GLY A 150 -17.16 -6.01 4.77
N THR A 151 -16.46 -5.35 3.85
CA THR A 151 -15.00 -5.45 3.71
C THR A 151 -14.37 -4.25 4.42
N VAL A 152 -13.66 -4.48 5.53
CA VAL A 152 -12.93 -3.41 6.21
C VAL A 152 -11.53 -3.36 5.63
N ASN A 153 -11.19 -2.28 4.93
CA ASN A 153 -9.84 -2.02 4.44
C ASN A 153 -9.16 -0.95 5.30
N ARG A 154 -7.96 -1.24 5.83
CA ARG A 154 -7.16 -0.27 6.61
C ARG A 154 -5.74 -0.24 6.07
N LEU A 155 -5.30 0.94 5.64
CA LEU A 155 -3.92 1.20 5.25
C LEU A 155 -3.10 1.66 6.48
N ARG A 156 -1.87 1.19 6.60
CA ARG A 156 -0.93 1.51 7.67
C ARG A 156 0.45 1.74 7.10
N PHE A 157 1.18 2.66 7.72
CA PHE A 157 2.61 2.81 7.48
C PHE A 157 3.37 1.86 8.40
N ASP A 158 4.42 1.25 7.87
CA ASP A 158 5.29 0.32 8.56
C ASP A 158 6.73 0.60 8.18
N GLY A 159 7.64 0.38 9.09
CA GLY A 159 9.05 0.58 8.86
C GLY A 159 9.90 0.22 10.07
N GLY A 160 11.19 0.11 9.83
CA GLY A 160 12.13 -0.28 10.86
C GLY A 160 13.58 -0.19 10.42
N PRO A 161 14.50 0.05 11.36
CA PRO A 161 15.93 0.01 11.11
C PRO A 161 16.46 -1.43 11.09
N GLY A 162 17.62 -1.59 10.49
CA GLY A 162 18.41 -2.80 10.51
C GLY A 162 19.90 -2.54 10.56
N LEU A 163 20.63 -3.56 10.97
CA LEU A 163 22.08 -3.61 11.05
C LEU A 163 22.56 -4.95 10.51
N PHE A 164 23.63 -4.93 9.74
CA PHE A 164 24.27 -6.11 9.18
C PHE A 164 25.77 -6.00 9.43
N ALA A 165 26.36 -7.01 10.05
CA ALA A 165 27.78 -7.10 10.28
C ALA A 165 28.30 -8.47 9.86
N GLU A 166 29.41 -8.50 9.14
CA GLU A 166 30.01 -9.74 8.68
C GLU A 166 31.52 -9.69 8.76
N ARG A 167 32.11 -10.75 9.29
CA ARG A 167 33.55 -10.97 9.30
C ARG A 167 33.90 -12.13 8.38
N ARG A 168 34.88 -11.91 7.51
CA ARG A 168 35.47 -12.94 6.64
C ARG A 168 36.86 -13.29 7.13
N TRP A 169 37.17 -14.59 7.19
CA TRP A 169 38.52 -15.08 7.41
C TRP A 169 39.16 -15.49 6.09
N ARG A 170 40.50 -15.47 6.05
CA ARG A 170 41.27 -15.94 4.89
C ARG A 170 41.02 -17.40 4.54
N SER A 171 40.54 -18.21 5.49
CA SER A 171 40.12 -19.60 5.27
C SER A 171 38.83 -19.74 4.43
N GLY A 172 38.16 -18.63 4.09
CA GLY A 172 36.85 -18.62 3.43
C GLY A 172 35.67 -18.80 4.38
N SER A 173 35.92 -19.02 5.68
CA SER A 173 34.86 -19.03 6.70
C SER A 173 34.31 -17.62 6.93
N THR A 174 33.04 -17.51 7.31
CA THR A 174 32.37 -16.22 7.58
C THR A 174 31.53 -16.27 8.86
N LEU A 175 31.42 -15.13 9.52
CA LEU A 175 30.53 -14.91 10.67
C LEU A 175 29.67 -13.70 10.34
N ALA A 176 28.36 -13.92 10.21
CA ALA A 176 27.38 -12.87 9.96
C ALA A 176 26.48 -12.68 11.18
N VAL A 177 26.24 -11.43 11.56
CA VAL A 177 25.32 -11.01 12.61
C VAL A 177 24.41 -9.94 12.03
N ASP A 178 23.12 -10.24 12.04
CA ASP A 178 22.07 -9.45 11.42
C ASP A 178 21.05 -9.07 12.50
N ALA A 179 20.69 -7.79 12.60
CA ALA A 179 19.66 -7.31 13.52
C ALA A 179 18.66 -6.43 12.80
N ALA A 180 17.37 -6.58 13.08
CA ALA A 180 16.32 -5.73 12.53
C ALA A 180 15.22 -5.50 13.58
N ALA A 181 14.72 -4.27 13.65
CA ALA A 181 13.57 -3.92 14.47
C ALA A 181 12.40 -3.61 13.54
N ALA A 182 11.64 -4.63 13.18
CA ALA A 182 10.50 -4.46 12.29
C ALA A 182 9.31 -3.89 13.06
N GLN A 183 8.46 -3.14 12.35
CA GLN A 183 7.26 -2.49 12.91
C GLN A 183 7.51 -1.44 13.99
N LEU A 184 8.72 -0.87 14.02
CA LEU A 184 9.10 0.16 14.99
C LEU A 184 8.38 1.49 14.73
N PHE A 185 8.12 1.83 13.46
CA PHE A 185 7.48 3.08 13.05
C PHE A 185 6.00 2.90 12.66
N THR A 186 5.28 1.98 13.32
CA THR A 186 3.89 1.67 12.94
C THR A 186 2.87 2.65 13.51
N SER A 187 1.88 3.03 12.71
CA SER A 187 0.72 3.77 13.21
C SER A 187 -0.25 2.84 13.97
N GLU A 188 -0.77 3.30 15.12
CA GLU A 188 -1.64 2.48 15.97
C GLU A 188 -2.97 2.11 15.26
N LEU A 189 -3.52 0.95 15.62
CA LEU A 189 -4.78 0.43 15.07
C LEU A 189 -5.80 0.31 16.20
N ASN A 190 -6.71 1.29 16.28
CA ASN A 190 -7.90 1.22 17.12
C ASN A 190 -9.01 0.51 16.35
N LEU A 191 -9.37 -0.69 16.81
CA LEU A 191 -10.56 -1.43 16.39
C LEU A 191 -11.59 -1.27 17.51
N ALA A 192 -12.24 -0.12 17.60
CA ALA A 192 -13.36 0.07 18.52
C ALA A 192 -14.53 0.72 17.78
N GLN A 193 -15.61 -0.04 17.67
CA GLN A 193 -16.97 0.46 17.78
C GLN A 193 -17.43 0.09 19.19
N ASP A 194 -18.01 1.05 19.91
CA ASP A 194 -18.88 0.87 21.07
C ASP A 194 -18.37 -0.04 22.20
N GLY A 195 -17.69 0.57 23.19
CA GLY A 195 -17.89 0.32 24.64
C GLY A 195 -17.87 -1.12 25.20
N SER A 196 -17.43 -2.13 24.45
CA SER A 196 -17.37 -3.53 24.86
C SER A 196 -15.98 -4.11 24.56
N ASP A 197 -15.57 -5.07 25.37
CA ASP A 197 -14.17 -5.42 25.65
C ASP A 197 -13.21 -5.52 24.44
N GLN A 198 -12.10 -4.79 24.60
CA GLN A 198 -10.76 -4.95 24.04
C GLN A 198 -10.53 -6.04 22.96
N LEU A 199 -10.66 -5.67 21.68
CA LEU A 199 -9.97 -6.35 20.57
C LEU A 199 -9.09 -5.36 19.80
N GLY A 200 -8.13 -4.74 20.48
CA GLY A 200 -7.08 -3.95 19.85
C GLY A 200 -6.09 -4.84 19.11
N TYR A 201 -6.07 -4.80 17.78
CA TYR A 201 -4.97 -5.40 17.01
C TYR A 201 -3.78 -4.43 17.02
N ARG A 202 -3.04 -4.41 18.13
CA ARG A 202 -1.83 -3.58 18.24
C ARG A 202 -0.71 -4.24 17.45
N THR A 203 -0.20 -3.59 16.42
CA THR A 203 1.03 -4.02 15.73
C THR A 203 2.18 -4.00 16.73
N ALA A 204 2.80 -5.16 16.96
CA ALA A 204 3.75 -5.29 18.03
C ALA A 204 5.20 -5.23 17.46
N PRO A 205 5.99 -4.22 17.84
CA PRO A 205 7.37 -4.13 17.38
C PRO A 205 8.14 -5.36 17.86
N HIS A 206 8.94 -5.93 16.95
CA HIS A 206 9.70 -7.13 17.22
C HIS A 206 11.11 -6.97 16.68
N VAL A 207 12.05 -7.35 17.53
CA VAL A 207 13.47 -7.36 17.27
C VAL A 207 13.88 -8.77 16.87
N LEU A 208 14.51 -8.87 15.72
CA LEU A 208 15.06 -10.09 15.18
C LEU A 208 16.58 -9.96 15.20
N ILE A 209 17.26 -10.91 15.84
CA ILE A 209 18.72 -11.00 15.83
C ILE A 209 19.07 -12.38 15.27
N ASN A 210 19.87 -12.42 14.22
CA ASN A 210 20.29 -13.65 13.57
C ASN A 210 21.81 -13.71 13.56
N THR A 211 22.38 -14.84 13.93
CA THR A 211 23.82 -15.10 13.95
C THR A 211 24.10 -16.36 13.18
N ARG A 212 25.00 -16.29 12.20
CA ARG A 212 25.35 -17.40 11.30
C ARG A 212 26.85 -17.52 11.21
N TYR A 213 27.36 -18.73 11.42
CA TYR A 213 28.79 -19.00 11.26
C TYR A 213 28.97 -20.05 10.18
N ARG A 214 29.47 -19.66 9.02
CA ARG A 214 29.78 -20.57 7.93
C ARG A 214 31.23 -21.01 8.04
N HIS A 215 31.43 -22.29 8.32
CA HIS A 215 32.73 -22.92 8.30
C HIS A 215 32.98 -23.53 6.92
N GLN A 216 33.98 -23.02 6.20
CA GLN A 216 34.34 -23.51 4.88
C GLN A 216 35.36 -24.65 5.00
N LEU A 217 34.98 -25.84 4.55
CA LEU A 217 35.87 -26.97 4.29
C LEU A 217 36.10 -27.07 2.76
N HIS A 218 36.96 -27.99 2.32
CA HIS A 218 37.36 -28.12 0.91
C HIS A 218 36.17 -28.13 -0.09
N ALA A 219 35.27 -29.11 0.01
CA ALA A 219 34.13 -29.28 -0.91
C ALA A 219 32.76 -29.20 -0.20
N LEU A 220 32.76 -28.84 1.08
CA LEU A 220 31.61 -28.80 1.96
C LEU A 220 31.69 -27.52 2.80
N ALA A 221 30.59 -26.79 2.93
CA ALA A 221 30.48 -25.75 3.94
C ALA A 221 29.37 -26.10 4.93
N ILE A 222 29.61 -25.84 6.20
CA ILE A 222 28.62 -26.08 7.26
C ILE A 222 28.31 -24.73 7.91
N GLU A 223 27.02 -24.41 8.06
CA GLU A 223 26.55 -23.15 8.64
C GLU A 223 25.56 -23.43 9.78
N PRO A 224 26.02 -23.52 11.03
CA PRO A 224 25.18 -23.31 12.19
C PRO A 224 24.63 -21.87 12.22
N ALA A 225 23.34 -21.76 12.52
CA ALA A 225 22.61 -20.50 12.60
C ALA A 225 21.69 -20.46 13.82
N LEU A 226 21.70 -19.34 14.53
CA LEU A 226 20.81 -19.05 15.66
C LEU A 226 20.07 -17.74 15.39
N MET A 227 18.74 -17.79 15.44
CA MET A 227 17.89 -16.62 15.42
C MET A 227 17.20 -16.46 16.77
N VAL A 228 17.24 -15.25 17.32
CA VAL A 228 16.50 -14.84 18.52
C VAL A 228 15.49 -13.77 18.13
N ARG A 229 14.28 -13.91 18.66
CA ARG A 229 13.14 -13.02 18.42
C ARG A 229 12.59 -12.55 19.76
N ALA A 230 12.45 -11.25 19.91
CA ALA A 230 11.92 -10.64 21.13
C ALA A 230 11.03 -9.43 20.78
N GLY A 231 9.98 -9.21 21.56
CA GLY A 231 9.03 -8.11 21.34
C GLY A 231 7.62 -8.60 21.00
N GLY A 232 6.63 -7.75 21.30
CA GLY A 232 5.21 -8.06 21.16
C GLY A 232 4.69 -9.21 22.03
N SER A 233 3.78 -10.01 21.47
CA SER A 233 3.07 -11.11 22.16
C SER A 233 3.90 -12.39 22.33
N VAL A 234 5.10 -12.46 21.74
CA VAL A 234 5.98 -13.64 21.82
C VAL A 234 7.06 -13.42 22.89
N LYS A 235 6.96 -14.15 24.01
CA LYS A 235 8.02 -14.18 25.03
C LYS A 235 9.23 -14.94 24.48
N ARG A 236 10.25 -14.21 24.00
CA ARG A 236 11.60 -14.70 23.59
C ARG A 236 11.59 -16.06 22.88
N ALA A 237 11.42 -16.04 21.56
CA ALA A 237 11.52 -17.24 20.72
C ALA A 237 12.91 -17.36 20.10
N PHE A 238 13.42 -18.57 19.96
CA PHE A 238 14.65 -18.87 19.22
C PHE A 238 14.46 -19.99 18.19
N ASP A 239 15.21 -19.88 17.08
CA ASP A 239 15.30 -20.87 16.01
C ASP A 239 16.77 -21.28 15.87
N LEU A 240 17.06 -22.58 15.98
CA LEU A 240 18.39 -23.16 15.80
C LEU A 240 18.41 -23.95 14.50
N ASN A 241 19.43 -23.75 13.66
CA ASN A 241 19.51 -24.40 12.35
C ASN A 241 20.94 -24.81 12.03
N LEU A 242 21.05 -25.83 11.20
CA LEU A 242 22.30 -26.34 10.69
C LEU A 242 22.12 -26.62 9.21
N ASN A 243 22.81 -25.84 8.38
CA ASN A 243 22.83 -26.01 6.93
C ASN A 243 24.17 -26.59 6.48
N ALA A 244 24.13 -27.42 5.45
CA ALA A 244 25.28 -27.96 4.78
C ALA A 244 25.17 -27.64 3.28
N TYR A 245 26.25 -27.09 2.72
CA TYR A 245 26.36 -26.72 1.32
C TYR A 245 27.37 -27.64 0.65
N PHE A 246 26.92 -28.29 -0.41
CA PHE A 246 27.67 -29.26 -1.19
C PHE A 246 27.88 -28.71 -2.60
N LEU A 247 28.88 -29.28 -3.28
CA LEU A 247 29.28 -28.94 -4.65
C LEU A 247 29.94 -27.56 -4.74
N PRO A 248 30.73 -27.31 -5.81
CA PRO A 248 31.28 -25.98 -6.06
C PRO A 248 30.17 -24.93 -6.13
N GLU A 249 30.43 -23.72 -5.63
CA GLU A 249 29.51 -22.58 -5.65
C GLU A 249 28.18 -22.79 -4.90
N ASP A 250 28.14 -23.72 -3.94
CA ASP A 250 26.98 -24.00 -3.09
C ASP A 250 25.74 -24.47 -3.87
N ARG A 251 25.93 -25.26 -4.94
CA ARG A 251 24.84 -25.68 -5.83
C ARG A 251 23.81 -26.59 -5.18
N LEU A 252 24.17 -27.28 -4.11
CA LEU A 252 23.23 -28.10 -3.35
C LEU A 252 23.31 -27.71 -1.88
N MET A 253 22.16 -27.45 -1.26
CA MET A 253 22.05 -27.14 0.16
C MET A 253 21.08 -28.12 0.81
N ALA A 254 21.44 -28.70 1.94
CA ALA A 254 20.50 -29.41 2.80
C ALA A 254 20.63 -28.87 4.22
N GLY A 255 19.52 -28.79 4.95
CA GLY A 255 19.56 -28.26 6.30
C GLY A 255 18.44 -28.79 7.18
N ILE A 256 18.70 -28.70 8.48
CA ILE A 256 17.75 -29.07 9.53
C ILE A 256 17.62 -27.93 10.53
N GLY A 257 16.46 -27.81 11.16
CA GLY A 257 16.22 -26.74 12.13
C GLY A 257 15.22 -27.12 13.20
N LEU A 258 15.33 -26.46 14.34
CA LEU A 258 14.42 -26.55 15.47
C LEU A 258 13.95 -25.16 15.85
N ARG A 259 12.64 -25.01 16.05
CA ARG A 259 12.02 -23.78 16.48
C ARG A 259 11.35 -23.99 17.84
N SER A 260 11.77 -23.18 18.81
CA SER A 260 11.21 -23.21 20.17
C SER A 260 9.73 -22.88 20.20
N HIS A 261 9.31 -21.85 19.45
CA HIS A 261 7.91 -21.42 19.40
C HIS A 261 7.06 -22.33 18.51
N GLY A 262 6.12 -23.07 19.10
CA GLY A 262 5.28 -24.04 18.38
C GLY A 262 5.93 -25.41 18.15
N GLY A 263 7.16 -25.63 18.67
CA GLY A 263 7.85 -26.92 18.64
C GLY A 263 8.02 -27.50 17.23
N GLY A 264 8.50 -26.67 16.29
CA GLY A 264 8.63 -27.03 14.87
C GLY A 264 9.98 -27.68 14.56
N ALA A 265 9.96 -28.81 13.84
CA ALA A 265 11.15 -29.41 13.25
C ALA A 265 11.17 -29.15 11.74
N ARG A 266 12.28 -28.63 11.22
CA ARG A 266 12.42 -28.19 9.84
C ARG A 266 13.41 -29.05 9.06
N PHE A 267 13.07 -29.32 7.80
CA PHE A 267 13.98 -29.78 6.77
C PHE A 267 13.98 -28.81 5.59
N VAL A 268 15.15 -28.48 5.06
CA VAL A 268 15.30 -27.62 3.88
C VAL A 268 16.20 -28.27 2.83
N LEU A 269 15.85 -28.06 1.57
CA LEU A 269 16.65 -28.40 0.41
C LEU A 269 16.76 -27.17 -0.50
N GLY A 270 17.97 -26.87 -0.96
CA GLY A 270 18.25 -25.82 -1.93
C GLY A 270 19.03 -26.39 -3.11
N LEU A 271 18.69 -25.94 -4.31
CA LEU A 271 19.35 -26.34 -5.56
C LEU A 271 19.64 -25.10 -6.41
N ALA A 272 20.87 -24.96 -6.88
CA ALA A 272 21.25 -23.97 -7.87
C ALA A 272 21.65 -24.68 -9.18
N PRO A 273 20.68 -24.99 -10.06
CA PRO A 273 20.96 -25.71 -11.32
C PRO A 273 21.82 -24.87 -12.28
N TRP A 274 21.70 -23.55 -12.21
CA TRP A 274 22.52 -22.58 -12.93
C TRP A 274 23.14 -21.59 -11.93
N SER A 275 24.25 -20.94 -12.30
CA SER A 275 24.95 -19.97 -11.44
C SER A 275 24.08 -18.77 -11.02
N VAL A 276 23.02 -18.49 -11.79
CA VAL A 276 22.10 -17.37 -11.55
C VAL A 276 20.80 -17.79 -10.86
N LEU A 277 20.36 -19.05 -10.99
CA LEU A 277 19.07 -19.51 -10.45
C LEU A 277 19.29 -20.32 -9.18
N ARG A 278 18.53 -20.01 -8.12
CA ARG A 278 18.41 -20.85 -6.94
C ARG A 278 16.96 -21.19 -6.69
N LEU A 279 16.73 -22.45 -6.33
CA LEU A 279 15.45 -23.00 -5.93
C LEU A 279 15.59 -23.49 -4.49
N THR A 280 14.57 -23.30 -3.68
CA THR A 280 14.54 -23.71 -2.28
C THR A 280 13.18 -24.32 -1.96
N ALA A 281 13.20 -25.40 -1.19
CA ALA A 281 12.02 -26.05 -0.65
C ALA A 281 12.25 -26.36 0.83
N CYS A 282 11.26 -26.09 1.65
CA CYS A 282 11.34 -26.29 3.08
C CYS A 282 10.04 -26.93 3.59
N ALA A 283 10.17 -27.96 4.42
CA ALA A 283 9.09 -28.58 5.16
C ALA A 283 9.32 -28.37 6.65
N GLU A 284 8.31 -27.91 7.37
CA GLU A 284 8.33 -27.78 8.81
C GLU A 284 7.15 -28.54 9.42
N PHE A 285 7.43 -29.36 10.42
CA PHE A 285 6.46 -30.18 11.13
C PHE A 285 6.23 -29.61 12.52
N HIS A 286 5.00 -29.18 12.80
CA HIS A 286 4.57 -28.66 14.09
C HIS A 286 3.74 -29.70 14.84
N ARG A 287 3.88 -29.78 16.17
CA ARG A 287 3.12 -30.74 17.00
C ARG A 287 1.60 -30.50 17.02
N ALA A 288 1.16 -29.24 16.93
CA ALA A 288 -0.23 -28.85 17.18
C ALA A 288 -0.99 -28.40 15.91
N LEU A 289 -0.27 -27.81 14.94
CA LEU A 289 -0.88 -27.15 13.78
C LEU A 289 -0.52 -27.83 12.46
N GLY A 290 0.20 -28.96 12.50
CA GLY A 290 0.49 -29.76 11.33
C GLY A 290 1.75 -29.35 10.57
N ALA A 291 1.78 -29.52 9.24
CA ALA A 291 2.92 -29.27 8.38
C ALA A 291 2.80 -27.90 7.68
N THR A 292 3.95 -27.26 7.49
CA THR A 292 4.11 -26.02 6.72
C THR A 292 5.09 -26.28 5.58
N TYR A 293 4.73 -25.91 4.37
CA TYR A 293 5.59 -26.02 3.19
C TYR A 293 5.95 -24.63 2.66
N GLU A 294 7.20 -24.44 2.28
CA GLU A 294 7.68 -23.23 1.66
C GLU A 294 8.51 -23.54 0.42
N PHE A 295 8.25 -22.79 -0.64
CA PHE A 295 8.98 -22.86 -1.89
C PHE A 295 9.51 -21.48 -2.23
N GLY A 296 10.73 -21.40 -2.75
CA GLY A 296 11.35 -20.15 -3.13
C GLY A 296 12.18 -20.32 -4.40
N ALA A 297 12.17 -19.31 -5.24
CA ALA A 297 13.02 -19.22 -6.43
C ALA A 297 13.66 -17.83 -6.47
N SER A 298 14.93 -17.75 -6.83
CA SER A 298 15.63 -16.49 -6.98
C SER A 298 16.58 -16.48 -8.17
N VAL A 299 16.63 -15.37 -8.89
CA VAL A 299 17.53 -15.11 -10.01
C VAL A 299 18.47 -13.97 -9.66
N ALA A 300 19.78 -14.17 -9.80
CA ALA A 300 20.78 -13.11 -9.66
C ALA A 300 20.79 -12.21 -10.91
N LEU A 301 20.72 -10.88 -10.72
CA LEU A 301 20.56 -9.92 -11.82
C LEU A 301 21.87 -9.32 -12.36
N ALA A 302 22.90 -9.20 -11.52
CA ALA A 302 24.27 -8.84 -11.88
C ALA A 302 25.16 -8.91 -10.63
N ARG A 303 26.42 -9.35 -10.76
CA ARG A 303 27.46 -9.15 -9.74
C ARG A 303 28.12 -7.80 -9.97
N ARG A 304 28.29 -7.01 -8.91
CA ARG A 304 29.23 -5.87 -8.93
C ARG A 304 30.61 -6.37 -9.35
N THR A 305 31.18 -5.80 -10.39
CA THR A 305 32.60 -5.97 -10.72
C THR A 305 33.41 -5.14 -9.72
N TYR A 306 34.17 -5.81 -8.86
CA TYR A 306 35.09 -5.17 -7.93
C TYR A 306 36.23 -4.56 -8.75
N LEU A 307 36.27 -3.23 -8.88
CA LEU A 307 37.51 -2.57 -9.27
C LEU A 307 38.41 -2.58 -8.02
N PRO A 308 39.51 -3.33 -7.99
CA PRO A 308 40.41 -3.29 -6.84
C PRO A 308 40.86 -1.84 -6.63
N ARG A 309 40.70 -1.36 -5.40
CA ARG A 309 41.34 -0.11 -4.96
C ARG A 309 42.84 -0.33 -5.13
N ILE A 310 43.42 0.34 -6.11
CA ILE A 310 44.86 0.42 -6.30
C ILE A 310 45.41 1.01 -4.99
N GLU A 311 46.15 0.20 -4.23
CA GLU A 311 47.12 0.77 -3.29
C GLU A 311 48.00 1.70 -4.12
N GLU A 312 47.97 2.99 -3.82
CA GLU A 312 48.85 3.98 -4.42
C GLU A 312 50.30 3.58 -4.12
N SER A 313 50.87 2.73 -4.97
CA SER A 313 52.29 2.82 -5.27
C SER A 313 52.50 4.21 -5.89
N PRO A 314 53.55 4.94 -5.51
CA PRO A 314 53.81 6.26 -6.05
C PRO A 314 54.03 6.13 -7.55
N LEU A 315 52.99 6.45 -8.32
CA LEU A 315 53.00 6.35 -9.77
C LEU A 315 53.68 7.60 -10.32
N SER A 316 54.85 7.36 -10.92
CA SER A 316 55.40 8.22 -11.96
C SER A 316 54.32 8.49 -13.01
N PRO A 317 54.20 9.73 -13.53
CA PRO A 317 53.10 10.09 -14.41
C PRO A 317 53.32 9.47 -15.79
N ALA A 318 52.57 8.41 -16.10
CA ALA A 318 52.29 8.04 -17.47
C ALA A 318 50.93 8.64 -17.87
N PRO A 319 50.79 9.25 -19.05
CA PRO A 319 49.59 9.96 -19.43
C PRO A 319 48.41 8.98 -19.59
N VAL A 320 47.35 9.20 -18.81
CA VAL A 320 46.07 8.52 -18.97
C VAL A 320 45.46 8.98 -20.29
N ASN A 321 45.19 8.03 -21.17
CA ASN A 321 44.61 8.29 -22.48
C ASN A 321 43.10 8.55 -22.32
N LEU A 322 42.74 9.79 -21.97
CA LEU A 322 41.38 10.29 -21.71
C LEU A 322 40.36 9.95 -22.82
N LEU A 323 40.85 9.80 -24.06
CA LEU A 323 40.02 9.51 -25.24
C LEU A 323 39.32 8.13 -25.18
N ARG A 324 39.91 7.12 -24.52
CA ARG A 324 39.33 5.77 -24.46
C ARG A 324 38.17 5.68 -23.46
N GLY A 325 38.29 6.37 -22.32
CA GLY A 325 37.24 6.44 -21.30
C GLY A 325 36.01 7.23 -21.76
N GLU A 326 36.22 8.28 -22.56
CA GLU A 326 35.12 9.02 -23.19
C GLU A 326 34.33 8.17 -24.19
N GLN A 327 35.02 7.41 -25.05
CA GLN A 327 34.38 6.52 -26.03
C GLN A 327 33.53 5.44 -25.36
N GLU A 328 34.01 4.85 -24.27
CA GLU A 328 33.30 3.82 -23.52
C GLU A 328 32.05 4.38 -22.81
N ALA A 329 32.15 5.55 -22.16
CA ALA A 329 31.02 6.21 -21.52
C ALA A 329 29.91 6.61 -22.51
N VAL A 330 30.30 7.14 -23.68
CA VAL A 330 29.38 7.53 -24.76
C VAL A 330 28.70 6.30 -25.37
N SER A 331 29.42 5.18 -25.52
CA SER A 331 28.85 3.93 -26.02
C SER A 331 27.79 3.34 -25.07
N ALA A 332 28.00 3.42 -23.76
CA ALA A 332 27.06 2.95 -22.74
C ALA A 332 25.80 3.83 -22.69
N LEU A 333 25.96 5.15 -22.80
CA LEU A 333 24.84 6.10 -22.91
C LEU A 333 24.01 5.85 -24.17
N ARG A 334 24.66 5.60 -25.31
CA ARG A 334 23.99 5.26 -26.57
C ARG A 334 23.19 3.97 -26.46
N GLN A 335 23.75 2.93 -25.84
CA GLN A 335 23.06 1.65 -25.69
C GLN A 335 21.85 1.74 -24.73
N ALA A 336 21.98 2.47 -23.63
CA ALA A 336 20.88 2.74 -22.70
C ALA A 336 19.76 3.58 -23.35
N PHE A 337 20.15 4.54 -24.20
CA PHE A 337 19.23 5.34 -24.99
C PHE A 337 18.47 4.50 -26.01
N GLU A 338 19.16 3.67 -26.80
CA GLU A 338 18.55 2.82 -27.84
C GLU A 338 17.53 1.84 -27.25
N LEU A 339 17.82 1.24 -26.09
CA LEU A 339 16.89 0.34 -25.38
C LEU A 339 15.63 1.07 -24.90
N SER A 340 15.81 2.26 -24.31
CA SER A 340 14.71 3.08 -23.78
C SER A 340 13.84 3.63 -24.92
N ALA A 341 14.46 4.08 -26.00
CA ALA A 341 13.77 4.56 -27.20
C ALA A 341 13.01 3.43 -27.92
N GLY A 342 13.57 2.21 -27.97
CA GLY A 342 12.92 1.05 -28.57
C GLY A 342 11.61 0.68 -27.85
N LEU A 343 11.63 0.65 -26.51
CA LEU A 343 10.43 0.38 -25.71
C LEU A 343 9.36 1.46 -25.90
N LEU A 344 9.78 2.72 -25.99
CA LEU A 344 8.87 3.86 -26.19
C LEU A 344 8.20 3.82 -27.57
N ARG A 345 8.96 3.52 -28.63
CA ARG A 345 8.40 3.34 -29.99
C ARG A 345 7.42 2.19 -30.05
N GLN A 346 7.68 1.08 -29.35
CA GLN A 346 6.74 -0.04 -29.29
C GLN A 346 5.42 0.37 -28.62
N ARG A 347 5.49 1.02 -27.45
CA ARG A 347 4.31 1.54 -26.74
C ARG A 347 3.52 2.55 -27.56
N GLN A 348 4.23 3.40 -28.28
CA GLN A 348 3.62 4.36 -29.20
C GLN A 348 2.91 3.66 -30.37
N ALA A 349 3.50 2.59 -30.91
CA ALA A 349 2.85 1.78 -31.95
C ALA A 349 1.56 1.14 -31.41
N ASP A 350 1.60 0.57 -30.20
CA ASP A 350 0.43 -0.02 -29.54
C ASP A 350 -0.67 1.03 -29.30
N LEU A 351 -0.30 2.21 -28.80
CA LEU A 351 -1.24 3.32 -28.60
C LEU A 351 -1.81 3.83 -29.92
N SER A 352 -0.99 3.95 -30.97
CA SER A 352 -1.44 4.36 -32.30
C SER A 352 -2.41 3.34 -32.91
N ALA A 353 -2.16 2.04 -32.71
CA ALA A 353 -3.05 0.97 -33.14
C ALA A 353 -4.39 1.05 -32.39
N LEU A 354 -4.35 1.24 -31.07
CA LEU A 354 -5.55 1.42 -30.22
C LEU A 354 -6.36 2.65 -30.59
N LEU A 355 -5.71 3.78 -30.89
CA LEU A 355 -6.39 5.01 -31.29
C LEU A 355 -6.93 4.91 -32.72
N SER A 356 -6.24 4.21 -33.62
CA SER A 356 -6.71 4.01 -34.99
C SER A 356 -7.98 3.14 -35.05
N LEU A 357 -8.12 2.16 -34.14
CA LEU A 357 -9.36 1.39 -33.94
C LEU A 357 -10.55 2.28 -33.54
N ALA A 358 -10.29 3.42 -32.89
CA ALA A 358 -11.32 4.36 -32.48
C ALA A 358 -11.68 5.39 -33.58
N GLU A 359 -10.73 5.69 -34.47
CA GLU A 359 -10.91 6.61 -35.60
C GLU A 359 -11.46 5.90 -36.86
N SER A 360 -11.35 4.57 -36.97
CA SER A 360 -11.75 3.79 -38.15
C SER A 360 -13.20 3.24 -38.09
N ASP A 361 -14.23 4.09 -38.12
CA ASP A 361 -15.54 3.73 -38.72
C ASP A 361 -16.40 4.98 -39.04
N PRO A 362 -16.53 5.41 -40.30
CA PRO A 362 -17.50 6.42 -40.72
C PRO A 362 -18.81 5.82 -41.25
N THR A 363 -19.08 4.51 -41.07
CA THR A 363 -20.29 3.86 -41.58
C THR A 363 -21.34 3.66 -40.47
N PRO A 364 -22.54 4.27 -40.54
CA PRO A 364 -23.54 4.26 -39.46
C PRO A 364 -24.15 2.89 -39.08
N GLN A 365 -23.73 1.78 -39.70
CA GLN A 365 -24.47 0.52 -39.65
C GLN A 365 -23.73 -0.70 -39.10
N ARG A 366 -22.45 -0.63 -38.67
CA ARG A 366 -21.81 -1.85 -38.11
C ARG A 366 -21.05 -1.79 -36.81
N GLN A 367 -20.76 -0.66 -36.18
CA GLN A 367 -20.44 -0.62 -34.75
C GLN A 367 -20.58 0.80 -34.22
N ALA A 368 -21.75 1.12 -33.65
CA ALA A 368 -21.82 2.26 -32.75
C ALA A 368 -20.92 1.94 -31.55
N MET A 369 -19.81 2.67 -31.41
CA MET A 369 -18.94 2.56 -30.23
C MET A 369 -19.79 2.79 -28.99
N THR A 370 -19.99 1.74 -28.18
CA THR A 370 -20.86 1.84 -27.01
C THR A 370 -20.17 2.67 -25.93
N ALA A 371 -20.94 3.25 -25.01
CA ALA A 371 -20.38 3.98 -23.88
C ALA A 371 -19.39 3.13 -23.06
N ASP A 372 -19.60 1.81 -22.99
CA ASP A 372 -18.71 0.87 -22.29
C ASP A 372 -17.40 0.64 -23.05
N THR A 373 -17.46 0.61 -24.38
CA THR A 373 -16.27 0.57 -25.25
C THR A 373 -15.44 1.86 -25.11
N CYS A 374 -16.10 3.02 -25.04
CA CYS A 374 -15.45 4.31 -24.79
C CYS A 374 -14.70 4.34 -23.45
N VAL A 375 -15.31 3.84 -22.37
CA VAL A 375 -14.68 3.81 -21.04
C VAL A 375 -13.43 2.93 -21.04
N LEU A 376 -13.52 1.73 -21.63
CA LEU A 376 -12.40 0.80 -21.66
C LEU A 376 -11.25 1.32 -22.53
N LEU A 377 -11.57 1.91 -23.67
CA LEU A 377 -10.60 2.49 -24.61
C LEU A 377 -9.94 3.76 -24.05
N LEU A 378 -10.68 4.63 -23.35
CA LEU A 378 -10.12 5.79 -22.66
C LEU A 378 -9.20 5.37 -21.51
N ALA A 379 -9.63 4.42 -20.68
CA ALA A 379 -8.80 3.91 -19.58
C ALA A 379 -7.50 3.26 -20.11
N GLN A 380 -7.58 2.50 -21.20
CA GLN A 380 -6.42 1.86 -21.81
C GLN A 380 -5.47 2.89 -22.46
N SER A 381 -6.00 3.85 -23.21
CA SER A 381 -5.18 4.91 -23.83
C SER A 381 -4.55 5.85 -22.81
N GLU A 382 -5.25 6.18 -21.71
CA GLU A 382 -4.69 6.98 -20.62
C GLU A 382 -3.56 6.24 -19.90
N ALA A 383 -3.72 4.95 -19.63
CA ALA A 383 -2.69 4.13 -19.00
C ALA A 383 -1.41 4.05 -19.84
N GLU A 384 -1.53 3.85 -21.16
CA GLU A 384 -0.39 3.84 -22.08
C GLU A 384 0.27 5.23 -22.18
N LEU A 385 -0.52 6.31 -22.22
CA LEU A 385 0.01 7.69 -22.24
C LEU A 385 0.78 8.03 -20.95
N GLN A 386 0.31 7.56 -19.80
CA GLN A 386 1.01 7.72 -18.53
C GLN A 386 2.35 6.97 -18.52
N GLN A 387 2.40 5.74 -19.03
CA GLN A 387 3.64 4.97 -19.16
C GLN A 387 4.63 5.65 -20.12
N MET A 388 4.16 6.18 -21.26
CA MET A 388 5.00 6.93 -22.20
C MET A 388 5.58 8.20 -21.57
N ARG A 389 4.79 8.97 -20.82
CA ARG A 389 5.27 10.17 -20.09
C ARG A 389 6.32 9.82 -19.04
N GLN A 390 6.17 8.72 -18.34
CA GLN A 390 7.16 8.24 -17.37
C GLN A 390 8.48 7.85 -18.06
N ALA A 391 8.40 7.16 -19.19
CA ALA A 391 9.57 6.78 -19.99
C ALA A 391 10.27 8.01 -20.62
N LEU A 392 9.53 9.03 -21.07
CA LEU A 392 10.07 10.29 -21.55
C LEU A 392 10.86 11.04 -20.47
N ARG A 393 10.41 11.02 -19.21
CA ARG A 393 11.16 11.63 -18.09
C ARG A 393 12.50 10.92 -17.84
N ALA A 394 12.53 9.60 -18.00
CA ALA A 394 13.77 8.84 -17.89
C ALA A 394 14.73 9.17 -19.04
N LEU A 395 14.22 9.32 -20.27
CA LEU A 395 15.02 9.76 -21.42
C LEU A 395 15.56 11.18 -21.26
N ALA A 396 14.76 12.13 -20.77
CA ALA A 396 15.20 13.50 -20.52
C ALA A 396 16.33 13.57 -19.47
N LEU A 397 16.29 12.71 -18.46
CA LEU A 397 17.36 12.60 -17.47
C LEU A 397 18.66 12.07 -18.08
N LEU A 398 18.57 11.09 -18.98
CA LEU A 398 19.73 10.56 -19.72
C LEU A 398 20.33 11.61 -20.67
N GLU A 399 19.49 12.39 -21.36
CA GLU A 399 19.92 13.50 -22.20
C GLU A 399 20.64 14.58 -21.38
N GLN A 400 20.10 14.97 -20.22
CA GLN A 400 20.73 15.93 -19.32
C GLN A 400 22.09 15.43 -18.80
N GLN A 401 22.22 14.14 -18.50
CA GLN A 401 23.49 13.53 -18.12
C GLN A 401 24.52 13.55 -19.26
N ALA A 402 24.07 13.30 -20.49
CA ALA A 402 24.91 13.36 -21.68
C ALA A 402 25.42 14.79 -21.93
N GLN A 403 24.56 15.80 -21.82
CA GLN A 403 24.92 17.22 -21.97
C GLN A 403 25.88 17.71 -20.86
N ASN A 404 25.66 17.27 -19.62
CA ASN A 404 26.56 17.59 -18.51
C ASN A 404 27.96 17.00 -18.72
N THR A 405 28.03 15.77 -19.26
CA THR A 405 29.30 15.12 -19.59
C THR A 405 30.07 15.94 -20.64
N VAL A 406 29.40 16.36 -21.71
CA VAL A 406 29.97 17.25 -22.75
C VAL A 406 30.52 18.55 -22.17
N ARG A 407 29.74 19.17 -21.28
CA ARG A 407 30.11 20.44 -20.64
C ARG A 407 31.36 20.29 -19.78
N THR A 408 31.44 19.24 -18.96
CA THR A 408 32.61 18.99 -18.10
C THR A 408 33.90 18.74 -18.89
N VAL A 409 33.82 18.03 -20.03
CA VAL A 409 34.98 17.79 -20.91
C VAL A 409 35.43 19.08 -21.58
N SER A 410 34.49 19.91 -22.03
CA SER A 410 34.78 21.21 -22.65
C SER A 410 35.38 22.22 -21.67
N GLU A 411 34.91 22.24 -20.42
CA GLU A 411 35.41 23.13 -19.36
C GLU A 411 36.81 22.69 -18.87
N GLY A 412 37.14 21.40 -18.97
CA GLY A 412 38.45 20.82 -18.64
C GLY A 412 39.53 20.96 -19.72
N GLY A 413 39.24 21.65 -20.85
CA GLY A 413 40.19 21.85 -21.95
C GLY A 413 40.41 20.63 -22.86
N GLY A 414 39.60 19.57 -22.72
CA GLY A 414 39.65 18.36 -23.56
C GLY A 414 38.89 18.53 -24.88
N SER A 415 39.39 17.94 -25.97
CA SER A 415 38.69 17.96 -27.26
C SER A 415 37.81 16.71 -27.42
N ILE A 416 36.49 16.90 -27.41
CA ILE A 416 35.52 15.82 -27.69
C ILE A 416 35.72 15.33 -29.14
N SER A 417 35.81 14.01 -29.32
CA SER A 417 35.98 13.41 -30.65
C SER A 417 34.82 13.77 -31.60
N PRO A 418 35.07 13.92 -32.91
CA PRO A 418 34.01 14.21 -33.89
C PRO A 418 32.88 13.18 -33.89
N GLU A 419 33.22 11.90 -33.67
CA GLU A 419 32.29 10.77 -33.58
C GLU A 419 31.35 10.89 -32.38
N THR A 420 31.89 11.26 -31.21
CA THR A 420 31.11 11.49 -29.99
C THR A 420 30.13 12.65 -30.16
N ARG A 421 30.59 13.75 -30.79
CA ARG A 421 29.74 14.92 -31.09
C ARG A 421 28.65 14.61 -32.12
N ALA A 422 28.88 13.65 -33.02
CA ALA A 422 27.86 13.18 -33.96
C ALA A 422 26.83 12.29 -33.25
N ALA A 423 27.27 11.37 -32.38
CA ALA A 423 26.38 10.49 -31.62
C ALA A 423 25.45 11.25 -30.67
N LEU A 424 25.95 12.30 -29.99
CA LEU A 424 25.13 13.12 -29.10
C LEU A 424 24.07 13.94 -29.85
N ARG A 425 24.43 14.50 -31.01
CA ARG A 425 23.47 15.19 -31.88
C ARG A 425 22.40 14.25 -32.44
N ASP A 426 22.76 12.99 -32.67
CA ASP A 426 21.80 11.97 -33.09
C ASP A 426 20.81 11.62 -31.97
N ILE A 427 21.28 11.53 -30.73
CA ILE A 427 20.44 11.32 -29.54
C ILE A 427 19.47 12.50 -29.36
N GLU A 428 19.94 13.74 -29.38
CA GLU A 428 19.09 14.95 -29.25
C GLU A 428 18.01 14.99 -30.34
N ARG A 429 18.37 14.66 -31.58
CA ARG A 429 17.40 14.55 -32.69
C ARG A 429 16.34 13.49 -32.43
N GLN A 430 16.75 12.30 -31.97
CA GLN A 430 15.82 11.20 -31.69
C GLN A 430 14.89 11.50 -30.50
N VAL A 431 15.39 12.19 -29.45
CA VAL A 431 14.53 12.65 -28.33
C VAL A 431 13.47 13.63 -28.83
N ALA A 432 13.87 14.63 -29.63
CA ALA A 432 12.96 15.61 -30.18
C ALA A 432 11.86 14.97 -31.06
N GLU A 433 12.23 13.99 -31.88
CA GLU A 433 11.28 13.22 -32.70
C GLU A 433 10.28 12.42 -31.83
N ILE A 434 10.77 11.68 -30.83
CA ILE A 434 9.92 10.88 -29.93
C ILE A 434 8.99 11.77 -29.09
N ASN A 435 9.47 12.93 -28.63
CA ASN A 435 8.65 13.88 -27.88
C ASN A 435 7.51 14.43 -28.75
N SER A 436 7.83 14.88 -29.97
CA SER A 436 6.83 15.36 -30.95
C SER A 436 5.75 14.32 -31.24
N GLN A 437 6.15 13.06 -31.43
CA GLN A 437 5.20 11.98 -31.67
C GLN A 437 4.32 11.65 -30.44
N THR A 438 4.88 11.75 -29.23
CA THR A 438 4.10 11.55 -28.00
C THR A 438 3.08 12.67 -27.79
N GLU A 439 3.43 13.90 -28.13
CA GLU A 439 2.50 15.04 -28.13
C GLU A 439 1.36 14.83 -29.16
N ALA A 440 1.67 14.31 -30.34
CA ALA A 440 0.66 13.93 -31.33
C ALA A 440 -0.31 12.84 -30.81
N SER A 441 0.22 11.81 -30.13
CA SER A 441 -0.62 10.78 -29.49
C SER A 441 -1.49 11.35 -28.36
N ALA A 442 -0.99 12.31 -27.58
CA ALA A 442 -1.75 13.00 -26.55
C ALA A 442 -2.90 13.83 -27.14
N ALA A 443 -2.64 14.54 -28.25
CA ALA A 443 -3.67 15.30 -28.97
C ALA A 443 -4.77 14.38 -29.53
N THR A 444 -4.42 13.18 -30.02
CA THR A 444 -5.41 12.20 -30.47
C THR A 444 -6.22 11.60 -29.32
N HIS A 445 -5.61 11.30 -28.17
CA HIS A 445 -6.33 10.89 -26.96
C HIS A 445 -7.31 11.97 -26.48
N GLN A 446 -6.95 13.25 -26.59
CA GLN A 446 -7.84 14.36 -26.27
C GLN A 446 -9.06 14.42 -27.21
N ARG A 447 -8.85 14.28 -28.53
CA ARG A 447 -9.96 14.21 -29.50
C ARG A 447 -10.91 13.03 -29.23
N LEU A 448 -10.36 11.88 -28.83
CA LEU A 448 -11.15 10.71 -28.42
C LEU A 448 -11.96 10.99 -27.13
N THR A 449 -11.35 11.69 -26.17
CA THR A 449 -12.03 12.10 -24.93
C THR A 449 -13.22 13.01 -25.24
N GLU A 450 -13.04 13.98 -26.14
CA GLU A 450 -14.11 14.87 -26.61
C GLU A 450 -15.22 14.09 -27.35
N HIS A 451 -14.84 13.14 -28.21
CA HIS A 451 -15.79 12.28 -28.92
C HIS A 451 -16.62 11.40 -27.97
N CYS A 452 -15.97 10.75 -26.99
CA CYS A 452 -16.65 9.93 -25.98
C CYS A 452 -17.48 10.78 -25.00
N ALA A 453 -17.10 12.02 -24.74
CA ALA A 453 -17.89 12.95 -23.93
C ALA A 453 -19.20 13.36 -24.62
N ALA A 454 -19.23 13.46 -25.95
CA ALA A 454 -20.45 13.73 -26.70
C ALA A 454 -21.48 12.58 -26.63
N ILE A 455 -21.03 11.34 -26.37
CA ILE A 455 -21.86 10.13 -26.20
C ILE A 455 -22.41 10.01 -24.75
N ARG A 456 -21.83 10.74 -23.78
CA ARG A 456 -22.17 10.66 -22.34
C ARG A 456 -23.56 11.17 -21.86
N PRO A 457 -24.37 11.99 -22.57
CA PRO A 457 -25.55 12.62 -21.96
C PRO A 457 -26.84 11.76 -21.88
N GLN A 458 -26.77 10.42 -21.85
CA GLN A 458 -27.98 9.57 -21.82
C GLN A 458 -27.97 8.42 -20.78
N ARG A 459 -27.13 8.46 -19.74
CA ARG A 459 -27.15 7.40 -18.70
C ARG A 459 -28.21 7.68 -17.62
N LYS A 460 -28.94 6.65 -17.20
CA LYS A 460 -29.83 6.69 -16.02
C LYS A 460 -28.99 6.60 -14.75
N GLU A 461 -29.45 7.21 -13.65
CA GLU A 461 -28.72 7.24 -12.36
C GLU A 461 -28.36 5.82 -11.85
N ASN A 462 -29.24 4.84 -12.02
CA ASN A 462 -28.99 3.45 -11.63
C ASN A 462 -27.87 2.79 -12.45
N ASP A 463 -27.72 3.11 -13.73
CA ASP A 463 -26.60 2.58 -14.52
C ASP A 463 -25.28 3.12 -13.97
N CYS A 464 -25.25 4.38 -13.55
CA CYS A 464 -24.07 4.98 -12.94
C CYS A 464 -23.74 4.38 -11.57
N VAL A 465 -24.74 4.03 -10.74
CA VAL A 465 -24.52 3.34 -9.46
C VAL A 465 -24.12 1.88 -9.65
N ARG A 466 -24.74 1.16 -10.59
CA ARG A 466 -24.38 -0.24 -10.90
C ARG A 466 -22.96 -0.37 -11.43
N LEU A 467 -22.54 0.56 -12.28
CA LEU A 467 -21.21 0.56 -12.89
C LEU A 467 -20.11 1.17 -12.00
N GLY A 468 -20.47 1.78 -10.87
CA GLY A 468 -19.50 2.44 -9.99
C GLY A 468 -18.99 3.78 -10.51
N ASP A 469 -19.74 4.45 -11.38
CA ASP A 469 -19.36 5.71 -12.04
C ASP A 469 -19.69 6.92 -11.13
N GLY A 470 -18.72 7.29 -10.30
CA GLY A 470 -18.85 8.39 -9.33
C GLY A 470 -19.01 9.76 -9.96
N GLU A 471 -18.36 10.00 -11.11
CA GLU A 471 -18.44 11.26 -11.85
C GLU A 471 -19.84 11.47 -12.43
N CYS A 472 -20.43 10.41 -13.00
CA CYS A 472 -21.80 10.45 -13.49
C CYS A 472 -22.80 10.79 -12.37
N VAL A 473 -22.73 10.11 -11.22
CA VAL A 473 -23.63 10.39 -10.08
C VAL A 473 -23.44 11.81 -9.58
N GLN A 474 -22.19 12.30 -9.50
CA GLN A 474 -21.91 13.68 -9.10
C GLN A 474 -22.53 14.68 -10.06
N ALA A 475 -22.36 14.49 -11.37
CA ALA A 475 -22.88 15.39 -12.39
C ALA A 475 -24.40 15.49 -12.35
N LEU A 476 -25.10 14.35 -12.23
CA LEU A 476 -26.56 14.29 -12.17
C LEU A 476 -27.11 15.00 -10.92
N PHE A 477 -26.52 14.74 -9.75
CA PHE A 477 -26.94 15.37 -8.50
C PHE A 477 -26.60 16.88 -8.47
N MET A 478 -25.46 17.28 -9.02
CA MET A 478 -25.08 18.69 -9.15
C MET A 478 -26.02 19.45 -10.08
N GLN A 479 -26.41 18.83 -11.20
CA GLN A 479 -27.38 19.42 -12.11
C GLN A 479 -28.74 19.59 -11.43
N ALA A 480 -29.23 18.57 -10.73
CA ALA A 480 -30.48 18.63 -9.98
C ALA A 480 -30.44 19.67 -8.86
N LEU A 481 -29.30 19.80 -8.16
CA LEU A 481 -29.10 20.78 -7.09
C LEU A 481 -29.15 22.22 -7.63
N ARG A 482 -28.52 22.49 -8.78
CA ARG A 482 -28.54 23.81 -9.44
C ARG A 482 -29.92 24.23 -9.94
N GLN A 483 -30.79 23.26 -10.22
CA GLN A 483 -32.15 23.49 -10.70
C GLN A 483 -33.18 23.55 -9.57
N ALA A 484 -32.77 23.28 -8.32
CA ALA A 484 -33.69 23.24 -7.19
C ALA A 484 -34.13 24.65 -6.77
N PRO A 485 -35.45 24.90 -6.65
CA PRO A 485 -35.96 26.20 -6.26
C PRO A 485 -35.60 26.52 -4.81
N GLY A 486 -35.22 27.78 -4.53
CA GLY A 486 -34.93 28.26 -3.17
C GLY A 486 -33.53 27.94 -2.64
N LEU A 487 -32.66 27.31 -3.44
CA LEU A 487 -31.26 27.08 -3.10
C LEU A 487 -30.32 28.08 -3.81
N PRO A 488 -29.32 28.64 -3.10
CA PRO A 488 -28.37 29.55 -3.73
C PRO A 488 -27.48 28.80 -4.74
N PRO A 489 -27.13 29.41 -5.90
CA PRO A 489 -26.27 28.79 -6.91
C PRO A 489 -24.87 28.40 -6.41
N SER A 490 -24.43 29.03 -5.31
CA SER A 490 -23.15 28.83 -4.65
C SER A 490 -23.13 27.70 -3.61
N LEU A 491 -24.25 26.99 -3.39
CA LEU A 491 -24.35 25.89 -2.42
C LEU A 491 -23.56 24.66 -2.90
N LEU A 492 -22.23 24.70 -2.75
CA LEU A 492 -21.30 23.61 -3.07
C LEU A 492 -20.33 23.47 -1.91
N PRO A 493 -20.42 22.37 -1.14
CA PRO A 493 -19.71 21.14 -1.54
C PRO A 493 -20.60 19.88 -1.52
N LEU A 494 -20.91 19.33 -2.71
CA LEU A 494 -21.41 17.96 -2.88
C LEU A 494 -20.22 17.01 -3.06
N ARG A 495 -20.15 15.93 -2.27
CA ARG A 495 -19.19 14.83 -2.49
C ARG A 495 -19.94 13.53 -2.77
N THR A 496 -19.52 12.80 -3.79
CA THR A 496 -20.05 11.47 -4.09
C THR A 496 -18.96 10.42 -3.95
N PHE A 497 -19.32 9.29 -3.36
CA PHE A 497 -18.51 8.07 -3.35
C PHE A 497 -19.37 6.95 -3.92
N VAL A 498 -18.95 6.36 -5.03
CA VAL A 498 -19.73 5.33 -5.72
C VAL A 498 -18.85 4.11 -5.94
N PHE A 499 -19.41 2.95 -5.60
CA PHE A 499 -18.86 1.63 -5.87
C PHE A 499 -19.93 0.85 -6.65
N PRO A 500 -19.57 -0.21 -7.39
CA PRO A 500 -20.55 -1.04 -8.06
C PRO A 500 -21.64 -1.53 -7.08
N GLY A 501 -22.87 -1.03 -7.26
CA GLY A 501 -24.02 -1.37 -6.42
C GLY A 501 -24.15 -0.59 -5.10
N ALA A 502 -23.34 0.44 -4.84
CA ALA A 502 -23.49 1.30 -3.66
C ALA A 502 -23.07 2.74 -3.94
N ALA A 503 -23.79 3.72 -3.38
CA ALA A 503 -23.46 5.13 -3.52
C ALA A 503 -23.65 5.89 -2.20
N ALA A 504 -22.76 6.82 -1.91
CA ALA A 504 -22.89 7.78 -0.82
C ALA A 504 -22.81 9.20 -1.38
N VAL A 505 -23.84 10.01 -1.12
CA VAL A 505 -23.94 11.41 -1.53
C VAL A 505 -23.90 12.27 -0.29
N THR A 506 -22.94 13.18 -0.20
CA THR A 506 -22.77 14.07 0.95
C THR A 506 -23.01 15.51 0.56
N TYR A 507 -23.95 16.15 1.25
CA TYR A 507 -24.23 17.58 1.16
C TYR A 507 -23.56 18.27 2.33
N HIS A 508 -22.77 19.30 2.06
CA HIS A 508 -22.13 20.13 3.09
C HIS A 508 -22.72 21.54 3.05
N PHE A 509 -22.96 22.15 4.21
CA PHE A 509 -23.36 23.55 4.31
C PHE A 509 -22.87 24.16 5.64
N ALA A 510 -22.60 25.47 5.61
CA ALA A 510 -22.31 26.24 6.82
C ALA A 510 -23.56 26.30 7.71
N ASP A 511 -23.38 26.16 9.02
CA ASP A 511 -24.47 26.14 9.98
C ASP A 511 -24.15 27.01 11.21
N ASP A 512 -23.79 28.26 10.93
CA ASP A 512 -23.38 29.30 11.88
C ASP A 512 -24.55 30.05 12.55
N GLU A 513 -25.79 29.74 12.18
CA GLU A 513 -27.01 30.33 12.76
C GLU A 513 -27.17 29.92 14.25
N GLU A 514 -27.59 30.82 15.13
CA GLU A 514 -27.83 30.50 16.55
C GLU A 514 -29.20 29.83 16.81
N ASP A 515 -30.00 29.60 15.77
CA ASP A 515 -31.32 28.96 15.85
C ASP A 515 -31.26 27.48 15.39
N TYR A 516 -32.08 26.62 15.98
CA TYR A 516 -32.27 25.23 15.55
C TYR A 516 -33.50 25.02 14.65
N VAL A 517 -34.36 26.02 14.52
CA VAL A 517 -35.46 26.01 13.55
C VAL A 517 -34.90 26.04 12.14
N LEU A 518 -35.41 25.18 11.24
CA LEU A 518 -34.94 25.12 9.87
C LEU A 518 -35.39 26.36 9.10
N GLY A 519 -34.44 27.22 8.71
CA GLY A 519 -34.67 28.30 7.77
C GLY A 519 -35.11 27.80 6.38
N SER A 520 -35.63 28.72 5.55
CA SER A 520 -36.17 28.42 4.22
C SER A 520 -35.18 27.69 3.29
N THR A 521 -33.90 28.03 3.34
CA THR A 521 -32.84 27.37 2.55
C THR A 521 -32.59 25.93 3.00
N LYS A 522 -32.56 25.67 4.32
CA LYS A 522 -32.39 24.31 4.87
C LYS A 522 -33.62 23.43 4.55
N ILE A 523 -34.83 24.01 4.60
CA ILE A 523 -36.06 23.34 4.16
C ILE A 523 -35.97 23.00 2.66
N ALA A 524 -35.57 23.94 1.80
CA ALA A 524 -35.41 23.69 0.37
C ALA A 524 -34.37 22.59 0.08
N LEU A 525 -33.26 22.56 0.85
CA LEU A 525 -32.25 21.51 0.73
C LEU A 525 -32.79 20.14 1.17
N ALA A 526 -33.53 20.09 2.28
CA ALA A 526 -34.17 18.87 2.75
C ALA A 526 -35.19 18.32 1.74
N GLN A 527 -35.99 19.19 1.12
CA GLN A 527 -36.92 18.82 0.05
C GLN A 527 -36.18 18.26 -1.17
N HIS A 528 -35.09 18.91 -1.58
CA HIS A 528 -34.24 18.42 -2.66
C HIS A 528 -33.70 17.01 -2.36
N ILE A 529 -33.19 16.78 -1.15
CA ILE A 529 -32.67 15.46 -0.73
C ILE A 529 -33.76 14.39 -0.79
N VAL A 530 -34.96 14.68 -0.29
CA VAL A 530 -36.10 13.76 -0.36
C VAL A 530 -36.46 13.43 -1.81
N GLN A 531 -36.45 14.42 -2.70
CA GLN A 531 -36.72 14.21 -4.12
C GLN A 531 -35.66 13.30 -4.78
N GLN A 532 -34.37 13.50 -4.46
CA GLN A 532 -33.31 12.64 -5.00
C GLN A 532 -33.42 11.20 -4.46
N ILE A 533 -33.77 11.02 -3.18
CA ILE A 533 -34.00 9.69 -2.61
C ILE A 533 -35.11 8.97 -3.37
N ARG A 534 -36.24 9.63 -3.62
CA ARG A 534 -37.37 9.04 -4.37
C ARG A 534 -36.96 8.67 -5.80
N ARG A 535 -36.23 9.56 -6.49
CA ARG A 535 -35.71 9.30 -7.84
C ARG A 535 -34.78 8.08 -7.88
N MET A 536 -33.92 7.91 -6.88
CA MET A 536 -33.04 6.74 -6.78
C MET A 536 -33.82 5.46 -6.49
N GLN A 537 -34.87 5.54 -5.65
CA GLN A 537 -35.76 4.41 -5.36
C GLN A 537 -36.60 3.97 -6.56
N GLU A 538 -37.10 4.91 -7.37
CA GLU A 538 -37.80 4.62 -8.63
C GLU A 538 -36.94 3.81 -9.61
N GLN A 539 -35.62 3.95 -9.51
CA GLN A 539 -34.68 3.23 -10.36
C GLN A 539 -34.16 1.94 -9.73
N GLY A 540 -34.71 1.52 -8.59
CA GLY A 540 -34.42 0.24 -7.94
C GLY A 540 -33.35 0.28 -6.86
N LEU A 541 -32.82 1.45 -6.50
CA LEU A 541 -31.86 1.58 -5.40
C LEU A 541 -32.59 1.70 -4.05
N VAL A 542 -32.10 1.00 -3.03
CA VAL A 542 -32.64 1.05 -1.67
C VAL A 542 -31.84 2.06 -0.84
N LEU A 543 -32.53 2.94 -0.12
CA LEU A 543 -31.94 3.82 0.88
C LEU A 543 -31.39 2.99 2.05
N ASP A 544 -30.08 3.08 2.29
CA ASP A 544 -29.40 2.40 3.39
C ASP A 544 -29.49 3.19 4.70
N ASN A 545 -29.05 4.45 4.70
CA ASN A 545 -29.25 5.38 5.80
C ASN A 545 -28.99 6.83 5.35
N ILE A 546 -29.46 7.77 6.17
CA ILE A 546 -29.15 9.18 6.15
C ILE A 546 -28.43 9.48 7.46
N THR A 547 -27.20 9.98 7.40
CA THR A 547 -26.47 10.46 8.58
C THR A 547 -26.42 11.98 8.55
N LEU A 548 -27.05 12.60 9.54
CA LEU A 548 -26.99 14.03 9.80
C LEU A 548 -25.83 14.28 10.78
N VAL A 549 -24.81 14.98 10.32
CA VAL A 549 -23.58 15.22 11.07
C VAL A 549 -23.42 16.72 11.26
N THR A 550 -23.25 17.19 12.48
CA THR A 550 -22.79 18.56 12.75
C THR A 550 -21.39 18.51 13.34
N GLU A 551 -20.47 19.29 12.81
CA GLU A 551 -19.07 19.35 13.25
C GLU A 551 -18.82 20.68 13.97
N LEU A 552 -18.30 20.59 15.19
CA LEU A 552 -17.90 21.70 16.06
C LEU A 552 -16.37 21.77 16.08
N GLN A 553 -15.79 22.86 15.59
CA GLN A 553 -14.34 23.08 15.51
C GLN A 553 -13.77 23.73 16.79
N GLU A 554 -14.07 23.21 17.97
CA GLU A 554 -13.44 23.60 19.24
C GLU A 554 -13.37 22.41 20.22
N ASP A 555 -12.41 22.44 21.15
CA ASP A 555 -12.29 21.46 22.23
C ASP A 555 -13.49 21.60 23.21
N ARG A 556 -14.08 20.47 23.60
CA ARG A 556 -15.11 20.40 24.66
C ARG A 556 -14.69 21.08 25.96
N SER A 557 -13.39 21.10 26.26
CA SER A 557 -12.83 21.76 27.45
C SER A 557 -12.79 23.29 27.36
N THR A 558 -12.82 23.85 26.14
CA THR A 558 -12.75 25.30 25.88
C THR A 558 -14.09 25.92 25.46
N LEU A 559 -15.11 25.09 25.25
CA LEU A 559 -16.47 25.48 24.84
C LEU A 559 -17.27 26.12 25.99
N THR A 560 -16.85 27.28 26.48
CA THR A 560 -17.71 28.18 27.27
C THR A 560 -18.45 29.13 26.33
N TYR A 561 -19.50 28.62 25.72
CA TYR A 561 -20.44 29.40 24.92
C TYR A 561 -21.86 29.09 25.41
N GLU A 562 -22.54 30.11 25.93
CA GLU A 562 -23.96 30.06 26.31
C GLU A 562 -24.77 30.76 25.21
N PRO A 563 -25.37 29.99 24.28
CA PRO A 563 -26.33 30.54 23.32
C PRO A 563 -27.46 31.27 24.04
N GLY A 564 -27.88 32.42 23.53
CA GLY A 564 -29.05 33.16 24.03
C GLY A 564 -30.41 32.52 23.71
N VAL A 565 -30.43 31.23 23.34
CA VAL A 565 -31.62 30.53 22.81
C VAL A 565 -32.16 29.53 23.83
N THR A 566 -33.48 29.53 23.98
CA THR A 566 -34.24 28.62 24.83
C THR A 566 -34.95 27.56 24.00
N TYR A 567 -35.09 26.37 24.57
CA TYR A 567 -35.82 25.28 23.94
C TYR A 567 -37.35 25.49 23.97
N ASP A 568 -37.98 25.54 22.80
CA ASP A 568 -39.42 25.75 22.59
C ASP A 568 -40.30 24.51 22.84
N GLY A 569 -39.70 23.34 23.10
CA GLY A 569 -40.45 22.11 23.33
C GLY A 569 -40.80 21.30 22.09
N PHE A 570 -40.23 21.55 20.90
CA PHE A 570 -40.68 20.90 19.66
C PHE A 570 -40.62 19.36 19.61
N LEU A 571 -39.78 18.71 20.43
CA LEU A 571 -39.73 17.23 20.54
C LEU A 571 -40.79 16.67 21.50
N GLY A 572 -41.56 17.52 22.19
CA GLY A 572 -42.50 17.11 23.24
C GLY A 572 -41.80 16.30 24.33
N ASP A 573 -42.40 15.18 24.72
CA ASP A 573 -41.86 14.26 25.74
C ASP A 573 -40.73 13.34 25.21
N SER A 574 -40.39 13.42 23.92
CA SER A 574 -39.38 12.54 23.33
C SER A 574 -37.96 12.99 23.70
N PRO A 575 -37.09 12.09 24.19
CA PRO A 575 -35.72 12.45 24.50
C PRO A 575 -34.94 12.76 23.23
N LEU A 576 -34.04 13.75 23.32
CA LEU A 576 -33.05 14.03 22.28
C LEU A 576 -31.96 12.96 22.33
N VAL A 577 -31.89 12.13 21.28
CA VAL A 577 -30.90 11.04 21.17
C VAL A 577 -29.99 11.29 19.97
N TYR A 578 -28.69 11.33 20.21
CA TYR A 578 -27.67 11.52 19.17
C TYR A 578 -26.35 10.86 19.56
N SER A 579 -25.48 10.62 18.58
CA SER A 579 -24.14 10.12 18.82
C SER A 579 -23.15 11.28 18.88
N LEU A 580 -22.38 11.36 19.95
CA LEU A 580 -21.30 12.31 20.12
C LEU A 580 -20.00 11.64 19.69
N VAL A 581 -19.27 12.25 18.76
CA VAL A 581 -18.06 11.70 18.16
C VAL A 581 -16.90 12.65 18.39
N ASP A 582 -15.82 12.19 18.99
CA ASP A 582 -14.58 12.93 19.07
C ASP A 582 -13.72 12.54 17.86
N ASN A 583 -13.34 13.50 17.00
CA ASN A 583 -12.58 13.21 15.78
C ASN A 583 -11.10 12.86 16.06
N GLU A 584 -10.54 13.24 17.22
CA GLU A 584 -9.16 12.92 17.59
C GLU A 584 -9.06 11.54 18.23
N THR A 585 -9.95 11.24 19.18
CA THR A 585 -9.96 9.95 19.88
C THR A 585 -10.78 8.88 19.14
N ALA A 586 -11.59 9.29 18.16
CA ALA A 586 -12.61 8.46 17.50
C ALA A 586 -13.66 7.87 18.47
N ALA A 587 -13.75 8.40 19.69
CA ALA A 587 -14.73 7.95 20.67
C ALA A 587 -16.15 8.29 20.21
N VAL A 588 -17.04 7.31 20.25
CA VAL A 588 -18.48 7.49 19.97
C VAL A 588 -19.25 7.22 21.25
N MET A 589 -20.05 8.18 21.69
CA MET A 589 -20.90 8.06 22.86
C MET A 589 -22.33 8.41 22.49
N THR A 590 -23.28 7.51 22.76
CA THR A 590 -24.70 7.84 22.63
C THR A 590 -25.13 8.75 23.77
N GLN A 591 -25.60 9.94 23.43
CA GLN A 591 -26.20 10.89 24.36
C GLN A 591 -27.72 10.76 24.30
N THR A 592 -28.35 10.76 25.47
CA THR A 592 -29.80 10.81 25.64
C THR A 592 -30.11 11.92 26.62
N ARG A 593 -30.84 12.94 26.18
CA ARG A 593 -31.13 14.12 26.99
C ARG A 593 -32.62 14.43 26.96
N THR A 594 -33.22 14.54 28.14
CA THR A 594 -34.57 15.08 28.32
C THR A 594 -34.47 16.57 28.55
N LEU A 595 -35.19 17.37 27.74
CA LEU A 595 -35.13 18.82 27.78
C LEU A 595 -36.51 19.37 28.21
N PRO A 596 -36.62 20.10 29.34
CA PRO A 596 -37.85 20.80 29.68
C PRO A 596 -38.03 22.02 28.77
N ALA A 597 -39.29 22.41 28.51
CA ALA A 597 -39.58 23.67 27.84
C ALA A 597 -38.89 24.84 28.56
N ASP A 598 -38.44 25.84 27.80
CA ASP A 598 -37.69 27.02 28.24
C ASP A 598 -36.28 26.74 28.79
N ALA A 599 -35.76 25.51 28.62
CA ALA A 599 -34.37 25.21 28.98
C ALA A 599 -33.39 26.07 28.18
N SER A 600 -32.44 26.71 28.87
CA SER A 600 -31.28 27.34 28.23
C SER A 600 -30.41 26.26 27.57
N LEU A 601 -30.02 26.51 26.32
CA LEU A 601 -29.26 25.58 25.50
C LEU A 601 -27.77 25.87 25.61
N ASN A 602 -26.95 24.83 25.76
CA ASN A 602 -25.52 24.92 25.49
C ASN A 602 -25.24 24.60 24.01
N LEU A 603 -24.03 24.85 23.53
CA LEU A 603 -23.68 24.70 22.12
C LEU A 603 -23.89 23.27 21.57
N GLU A 604 -23.48 22.26 22.35
CA GLU A 604 -23.66 20.84 22.01
C GLU A 604 -25.15 20.50 21.82
N THR A 605 -26.01 20.99 22.71
CA THR A 605 -27.45 20.74 22.66
C THR A 605 -28.10 21.49 21.50
N LEU A 606 -27.69 22.73 21.26
CA LEU A 606 -28.15 23.51 20.10
C LEU A 606 -27.78 22.78 18.79
N ALA A 607 -26.54 22.30 18.66
CA ALA A 607 -26.07 21.55 17.51
C ALA A 607 -26.85 20.23 17.31
N ALA A 608 -27.12 19.51 18.39
CA ALA A 608 -27.95 18.31 18.37
C ALA A 608 -29.42 18.61 18.00
N LEU A 609 -29.99 19.72 18.47
CA LEU A 609 -31.36 20.14 18.13
C LEU A 609 -31.49 20.54 16.65
N LYS A 610 -30.48 21.20 16.06
CA LYS A 610 -30.44 21.52 14.63
C LYS A 610 -30.60 20.27 13.76
N ILE A 611 -29.81 19.23 14.02
CA ILE A 611 -29.93 17.96 13.28
C ILE A 611 -31.19 17.16 13.66
N ALA A 612 -31.74 17.35 14.86
CA ALA A 612 -33.04 16.78 15.24
C ALA A 612 -34.21 17.44 14.50
N ALA A 613 -34.16 18.75 14.25
CA ALA A 613 -35.15 19.44 13.42
C ALA A 613 -35.11 18.93 11.97
N TRP A 614 -33.92 18.72 11.40
CA TRP A 614 -33.72 18.03 10.12
C TRP A 614 -34.35 16.64 10.10
N ARG A 615 -34.11 15.83 11.15
CA ARG A 615 -34.71 14.51 11.27
C ARG A 615 -36.23 14.60 11.29
N SER A 616 -36.81 15.46 12.13
CA SER A 616 -38.26 15.66 12.21
C SER A 616 -38.88 15.97 10.84
N PHE A 617 -38.25 16.87 10.07
CA PHE A 617 -38.67 17.16 8.71
C PHE A 617 -38.61 15.93 7.79
N LEU A 618 -37.51 15.17 7.80
CA LEU A 618 -37.36 13.96 6.97
C LEU A 618 -38.39 12.88 7.33
N LEU A 619 -38.70 12.71 8.62
CA LEU A 619 -39.73 11.78 9.08
C LEU A 619 -41.12 12.19 8.58
N ALA A 620 -41.45 13.49 8.65
CA ALA A 620 -42.70 14.03 8.13
C ALA A 620 -42.85 13.81 6.61
N GLN A 621 -41.74 13.69 5.87
CA GLN A 621 -41.71 13.38 4.44
C GLN A 621 -41.73 11.87 4.12
N GLY A 622 -41.87 11.01 5.13
CA GLY A 622 -42.01 9.56 5.00
C GLY A 622 -40.70 8.77 5.05
N ILE A 623 -39.58 9.38 5.43
CA ILE A 623 -38.32 8.65 5.63
C ILE A 623 -38.40 7.84 6.94
N PRO A 624 -38.04 6.53 6.96
CA PRO A 624 -38.13 5.72 8.17
C PRO A 624 -37.19 6.19 9.29
N ALA A 625 -37.70 6.24 10.52
CA ALA A 625 -36.94 6.75 11.68
C ALA A 625 -35.64 5.98 11.98
N GLY A 626 -35.62 4.67 11.72
CA GLY A 626 -34.42 3.83 11.87
C GLY A 626 -33.35 4.04 10.79
N ARG A 627 -33.65 4.82 9.74
CA ARG A 627 -32.70 5.15 8.67
C ARG A 627 -32.04 6.51 8.87
N VAL A 628 -32.51 7.35 9.80
CA VAL A 628 -31.96 8.70 10.04
C VAL A 628 -31.16 8.71 11.33
N LEU A 629 -29.84 8.87 11.19
CA LEU A 629 -28.86 8.86 12.28
C LEU A 629 -28.40 10.28 12.57
N LEU A 630 -28.27 10.63 13.86
CA LEU A 630 -27.82 11.95 14.32
C LEU A 630 -26.42 11.85 14.92
N GLN A 631 -25.49 12.68 14.46
CA GLN A 631 -24.12 12.75 14.95
C GLN A 631 -23.67 14.19 15.22
N VAL A 632 -23.11 14.45 16.39
CA VAL A 632 -22.38 15.67 16.72
C VAL A 632 -20.91 15.30 16.81
N ARG A 633 -20.02 16.02 16.11
CA ARG A 633 -18.58 15.73 16.10
C ARG A 633 -17.75 16.89 16.59
N TYR A 634 -16.70 16.60 17.35
CA TYR A 634 -15.71 17.59 17.79
C TYR A 634 -14.43 17.46 17.00
N ASN A 635 -13.87 18.59 16.55
CA ASN A 635 -12.59 18.66 15.87
C ASN A 635 -11.70 19.71 16.55
N HIS A 636 -10.54 19.30 17.07
CA HIS A 636 -9.66 20.12 17.91
C HIS A 636 -8.68 20.99 17.09
N ALA A 637 -9.06 21.45 15.89
CA ALA A 637 -8.19 22.27 15.03
C ALA A 637 -8.30 23.78 15.35
N ASP A 638 -7.19 24.52 15.19
CA ASP A 638 -6.93 25.92 15.58
C ASP A 638 -8.14 26.88 15.76
N ASN A 639 -8.33 27.34 17.01
CA ASN A 639 -8.85 28.61 17.58
C ASN A 639 -9.94 29.46 16.89
N ASN A 640 -10.59 29.03 15.80
CA ASN A 640 -11.72 29.76 15.21
C ASN A 640 -12.97 28.88 15.22
N TYR A 641 -13.96 29.26 16.02
CA TYR A 641 -15.28 28.63 16.03
C TYR A 641 -15.89 28.57 14.62
N ARG A 642 -16.15 27.36 14.14
CA ARG A 642 -16.89 27.11 12.91
C ARG A 642 -17.77 25.88 13.08
N GLN A 643 -19.06 26.03 12.80
CA GLN A 643 -20.03 24.95 12.76
C GLN A 643 -20.38 24.61 11.31
N GLU A 644 -20.21 23.34 10.94
CA GLU A 644 -20.62 22.82 9.64
C GLU A 644 -21.57 21.65 9.80
N THR A 645 -22.64 21.61 9.01
CA THR A 645 -23.56 20.48 8.99
C THR A 645 -23.45 19.74 7.65
N LYS A 646 -23.41 18.41 7.73
CA LYS A 646 -23.28 17.48 6.62
C LYS A 646 -24.45 16.51 6.63
N VAL A 647 -25.01 16.26 5.46
CA VAL A 647 -26.03 15.23 5.26
C VAL A 647 -25.46 14.17 4.34
N VAL A 648 -25.22 12.97 4.88
CA VAL A 648 -24.69 11.82 4.12
C VAL A 648 -25.84 10.87 3.82
N VAL A 649 -26.18 10.71 2.56
CA VAL A 649 -27.23 9.80 2.08
C VAL A 649 -26.59 8.60 1.41
N LYS A 650 -26.88 7.39 1.89
CA LYS A 650 -26.31 6.14 1.35
C LYS A 650 -27.37 5.30 0.66
N PHE A 651 -27.02 4.76 -0.50
CA PHE A 651 -27.84 3.90 -1.34
C PHE A 651 -27.12 2.58 -1.64
N ARG A 652 -27.90 1.54 -1.90
CA ARG A 652 -27.46 0.21 -2.35
C ARG A 652 -28.38 -0.29 -3.46
N SER A 653 -27.85 -1.00 -4.44
CA SER A 653 -28.64 -1.65 -5.50
C SER A 653 -29.31 -2.94 -5.03
#